data_AF-A0A1F2TR06-F1
#
_entry.id   AF-A0A1F2TR06-F1
#
_cell.length_a   1.000
_cell.length_b   1.000
_cell.length_c   1.000
_cell.angle_alpha   90.00
_cell.angle_beta   90.00
_cell.angle_gamma   90.00
#
_symmetry.space_group_name_H-M   'P 1'
#
loop_
_entity.id
_entity.type
_entity.pdbx_description
1 polymer ?
#
loop_
_entity_poly.entity_id
_entity_poly.type
_entity_poly.pdbx_seq_one_letter_code
_entity_poly.pdbx_strand_id
1 'polypeptide(L)'
;MDRRDFLQTLAAAGTSAALPLQSASQTKPIAPRSPQAPPDVEGHALVCEFSRRGIAWKVYEDLRTRDGAITFVSANGARVLTKNAEPCFAEEGPPFLGLSIDEIGLSGRDLLAEKLLASGGDPDERQVRSAAPPQGSVAQPGEGRGRWTTFVGTKEAYDVTPVYPAGSTRTWLPAQYFAELRGPAGPPAPGATPAPQRKRYEGLVGGWMPATRTLIEISPGAYIENIVFGDVLAKDKFIVRTWHRSMRLEGTAATKVVYGSTYPEYPPARKAPAATSFYRALLEFAEYWDRQLQEFAEPSLPERSWVDLSKHCFAKEMMIRPGGVYPKYGGVDRDYFGSEYDGFQDVFTSGLYTNLEWGRFETARAYFDNYFSDFVDANGMPNMRGPETAQFGLTLSLLARYFNYTGDRALMLKHRPRIEATARVLADLQDIALALPAADPTRGLIRGWNESDACLNARPETWWQPYYANSAFAARGLKDIADAWQALGAGAAQVQAWTRRSTELREAVVASMRANIRHDLKPAYVPPMPGTTLPFREAMAAERPSPQQWPHRLYAELLHADVLPADLANLAIDTLRNYGGTTLGVVANIGPARPGARSILGFISYGYAQMLLRLDRIEEFLLFLYSHRYHDHTRGSWTAGEVSGIRGGTSLFCIPAQQTIPLLVRWMLVLEDSDEDRLYFGKGLPASWVMSGHPVAVSQAPTRFGRVDFNLVSKPPEKSMEATVKLARAGAPAEIQVKLRSGNGARLQRATVNGRHAALGGPQGDTVVIQTRGDERFAVTGYLP
;
A
#
# COMPACT_ATOMS: atom_id res chain seq x y z
N MET A 1 -44.90 -32.07 -2.25
CA MET A 1 -44.29 -31.08 -3.15
C MET A 1 -43.07 -31.73 -3.78
N ASP A 2 -43.18 -32.09 -5.06
CA ASP A 2 -42.20 -32.90 -5.79
C ASP A 2 -41.07 -32.02 -6.36
N ARG A 3 -39.83 -32.47 -6.21
CA ARG A 3 -38.58 -31.74 -6.51
C ARG A 3 -38.39 -31.50 -8.01
N ARG A 4 -39.22 -32.10 -8.87
CA ARG A 4 -39.18 -31.96 -10.34
C ARG A 4 -39.98 -30.77 -10.87
N ASP A 5 -41.02 -30.32 -10.19
CA ASP A 5 -41.84 -29.18 -10.65
C ASP A 5 -41.17 -27.82 -10.36
N PHE A 6 -40.32 -27.76 -9.33
CA PHE A 6 -39.53 -26.57 -9.00
C PHE A 6 -38.46 -26.23 -10.07
N LEU A 7 -37.96 -27.23 -10.79
CA LEU A 7 -36.95 -27.03 -11.83
C LEU A 7 -37.55 -26.59 -13.18
N GLN A 8 -38.86 -26.72 -13.38
CA GLN A 8 -39.51 -26.27 -14.61
C GLN A 8 -40.02 -24.83 -14.53
N THR A 9 -40.33 -24.31 -13.34
CA THR A 9 -40.76 -22.91 -13.17
C THR A 9 -39.63 -21.89 -13.31
N LEU A 10 -38.37 -22.30 -13.14
CA LEU A 10 -37.19 -21.45 -13.36
C LEU A 10 -36.83 -21.26 -14.86
N ALA A 11 -37.44 -22.02 -15.76
CA ALA A 11 -37.18 -21.93 -17.20
C ALA A 11 -38.12 -20.98 -17.96
N ALA A 12 -39.14 -20.40 -17.32
CA ALA A 12 -40.20 -19.65 -18.02
C ALA A 12 -40.50 -18.24 -17.48
N ALA A 13 -39.80 -17.72 -16.47
CA ALA A 13 -40.01 -16.35 -15.99
C ALA A 13 -38.68 -15.69 -15.60
N GLY A 14 -38.22 -14.74 -16.42
CA GLY A 14 -37.05 -13.92 -16.09
C GLY A 14 -36.27 -13.31 -17.24
N THR A 15 -36.87 -13.15 -18.42
CA THR A 15 -36.42 -12.19 -19.44
C THR A 15 -36.58 -10.77 -18.91
N SER A 16 -35.54 -10.24 -18.27
CA SER A 16 -35.41 -8.80 -18.00
C SER A 16 -33.94 -8.38 -17.99
N ALA A 17 -33.59 -7.57 -19.00
CA ALA A 17 -32.41 -6.71 -19.11
C ALA A 17 -31.02 -7.40 -19.00
N ALA A 18 -30.66 -8.13 -20.06
CA ALA A 18 -29.26 -8.26 -20.44
C ALA A 18 -28.71 -6.85 -20.75
N LEU A 19 -27.88 -6.31 -19.85
CA LEU A 19 -27.01 -5.17 -20.16
C LEU A 19 -26.16 -5.55 -21.37
N PRO A 20 -26.06 -4.69 -22.40
CA PRO A 20 -25.21 -4.99 -23.54
C PRO A 20 -23.77 -5.04 -23.04
N LEU A 21 -23.16 -6.23 -23.13
CA LEU A 21 -21.71 -6.38 -23.18
C LEU A 21 -21.23 -5.44 -24.30
N GLN A 22 -20.71 -4.27 -23.91
CA GLN A 22 -20.06 -3.36 -24.84
C GLN A 22 -18.97 -4.16 -25.55
N SER A 23 -19.16 -4.29 -26.86
CA SER A 23 -18.14 -4.76 -27.80
C SER A 23 -16.82 -4.07 -27.48
N ALA A 24 -15.77 -4.86 -27.35
CA ALA A 24 -14.39 -4.39 -27.21
C ALA A 24 -14.14 -3.23 -28.18
N SER A 25 -13.98 -2.01 -27.65
CA SER A 25 -13.67 -0.84 -28.46
C SER A 25 -12.36 -1.11 -29.19
N GLN A 26 -12.35 -0.87 -30.50
CA GLN A 26 -11.15 -0.94 -31.32
C GLN A 26 -10.02 -0.15 -30.66
N THR A 27 -8.92 -0.87 -30.45
CA THR A 27 -7.69 -0.46 -29.80
C THR A 27 -7.03 0.70 -30.55
N LYS A 28 -6.72 1.80 -29.85
CA LYS A 28 -5.65 2.70 -30.30
C LYS A 28 -4.30 1.97 -30.14
N PRO A 29 -3.40 2.03 -31.14
CA PRO A 29 -2.05 1.50 -30.99
C PRO A 29 -1.34 2.22 -29.84
N ILE A 30 -0.66 1.44 -28.98
CA ILE A 30 0.31 1.98 -28.03
C ILE A 30 1.35 2.77 -28.84
N ALA A 31 1.59 4.03 -28.49
CA ALA A 31 2.61 4.84 -29.13
C ALA A 31 3.96 4.10 -29.06
N PRO A 32 4.72 3.98 -30.16
CA PRO A 32 6.00 3.30 -30.14
C PRO A 32 6.93 4.03 -29.16
N ARG A 33 7.40 3.29 -28.14
CA ARG A 33 8.55 3.73 -27.32
C ARG A 33 9.70 4.05 -28.28
N SER A 34 10.41 5.15 -28.01
CA SER A 34 11.62 5.53 -28.74
C SER A 34 12.53 4.32 -28.96
N PRO A 35 13.18 4.17 -30.13
CA PRO A 35 14.04 3.02 -30.40
C PRO A 35 15.15 2.97 -29.34
N GLN A 36 15.06 2.02 -28.41
CA GLN A 36 16.22 1.65 -27.60
C GLN A 36 17.26 1.05 -28.55
N ALA A 37 18.55 1.30 -28.27
CA ALA A 37 19.62 0.55 -28.90
C ALA A 37 19.29 -0.97 -28.85
N PRO A 38 19.61 -1.75 -29.89
CA PRO A 38 19.38 -3.19 -29.85
C PRO A 38 20.01 -3.74 -28.56
N PRO A 39 19.26 -4.48 -27.72
CA PRO A 39 19.79 -4.91 -26.45
C PRO A 39 20.99 -5.81 -26.70
N ASP A 40 22.05 -5.58 -25.93
CA ASP A 40 23.21 -6.44 -25.94
C ASP A 40 22.79 -7.82 -25.43
N VAL A 41 22.84 -8.81 -26.32
CA VAL A 41 22.60 -10.22 -26.02
C VAL A 41 23.89 -11.04 -26.13
N GLU A 42 25.03 -10.38 -26.23
CA GLU A 42 26.33 -11.03 -26.27
C GLU A 42 26.58 -11.83 -24.99
N GLY A 43 26.90 -13.11 -25.15
CA GLY A 43 27.08 -14.04 -24.04
C GLY A 43 25.79 -14.50 -23.35
N HIS A 44 24.60 -14.07 -23.80
CA HIS A 44 23.33 -14.61 -23.31
C HIS A 44 23.01 -15.96 -23.98
N ALA A 45 22.38 -16.87 -23.24
CA ALA A 45 21.97 -18.16 -23.77
C ALA A 45 20.70 -18.01 -24.63
N LEU A 46 20.73 -18.45 -25.89
CA LEU A 46 19.53 -18.58 -26.71
C LEU A 46 18.68 -19.73 -26.17
N VAL A 47 17.48 -19.41 -25.67
CA VAL A 47 16.60 -20.39 -25.02
C VAL A 47 15.63 -21.03 -26.00
N CYS A 48 14.99 -20.23 -26.86
CA CYS A 48 14.09 -20.72 -27.90
C CYS A 48 13.80 -19.66 -28.98
N GLU A 49 13.18 -20.10 -30.07
CA GLU A 49 12.65 -19.25 -31.13
C GLU A 49 11.17 -19.60 -31.40
N PHE A 50 10.33 -18.60 -31.69
CA PHE A 50 8.93 -18.80 -32.06
C PHE A 50 8.40 -17.69 -32.96
N SER A 51 7.36 -18.00 -33.74
CA SER A 51 6.57 -16.98 -34.45
C SER A 51 5.34 -16.57 -33.63
N ARG A 52 5.01 -15.28 -33.62
CA ARG A 52 3.81 -14.71 -33.00
C ARG A 52 3.27 -13.60 -33.90
N ARG A 53 2.02 -13.74 -34.36
CA ARG A 53 1.35 -12.77 -35.25
C ARG A 53 2.20 -12.42 -36.49
N GLY A 54 2.85 -13.44 -37.08
CA GLY A 54 3.73 -13.28 -38.25
C GLY A 54 5.13 -12.72 -37.95
N ILE A 55 5.45 -12.37 -36.71
CA ILE A 55 6.75 -11.85 -36.30
C ILE A 55 7.59 -12.98 -35.69
N ALA A 56 8.83 -13.15 -36.15
CA ALA A 56 9.78 -14.07 -35.55
C ALA A 56 10.41 -13.46 -34.29
N TRP A 57 10.44 -14.24 -33.21
CA TRP A 57 11.01 -13.88 -31.92
C TRP A 57 12.09 -14.87 -31.52
N LYS A 58 13.20 -14.35 -31.00
CA LYS A 58 14.26 -15.08 -30.31
C LYS A 58 14.25 -14.71 -28.85
N VAL A 59 14.45 -15.69 -27.96
CA VAL A 59 14.49 -15.45 -26.52
C VAL A 59 15.88 -15.79 -26.00
N TYR A 60 16.52 -14.80 -25.39
CA TYR A 60 17.81 -14.93 -24.73
C TYR A 60 17.64 -14.80 -23.22
N GLU A 61 18.47 -15.49 -22.45
CA GLU A 61 18.55 -15.32 -21.00
C GLU A 61 20.01 -15.11 -20.57
N ASP A 62 20.26 -14.06 -19.80
CA ASP A 62 21.57 -13.85 -19.18
C ASP A 62 21.70 -14.76 -17.97
N LEU A 63 22.45 -15.85 -18.13
CA LEU A 63 22.74 -16.81 -17.05
C LEU A 63 24.08 -16.53 -16.37
N ARG A 64 24.82 -15.48 -16.77
CA ARG A 64 26.13 -15.15 -16.20
C ARG A 64 26.02 -14.59 -14.79
N THR A 65 24.87 -14.02 -14.45
CA THR A 65 24.55 -13.53 -13.12
C THR A 65 23.25 -14.16 -12.64
N ARG A 66 23.10 -14.27 -11.32
CA ARG A 66 21.86 -14.78 -10.70
C ARG A 66 20.64 -14.03 -11.22
N ASP A 67 20.73 -12.71 -11.37
CA ASP A 67 19.61 -11.81 -11.66
C ASP A 67 19.57 -11.35 -13.13
N GLY A 68 20.30 -12.04 -14.01
CA GLY A 68 20.36 -11.70 -15.43
C GLY A 68 18.99 -11.72 -16.12
N ALA A 69 18.80 -10.87 -17.12
CA ALA A 69 17.48 -10.62 -17.70
C ALA A 69 17.05 -11.69 -18.73
N ILE A 70 15.74 -11.79 -18.96
CA ILE A 70 15.16 -12.49 -20.12
C ILE A 70 14.90 -11.46 -21.20
N THR A 71 15.49 -11.64 -22.38
CA THR A 71 15.42 -10.70 -23.51
C THR A 71 14.73 -11.33 -24.72
N PHE A 72 13.61 -10.76 -25.14
CA PHE A 72 12.90 -11.11 -26.36
C PHE A 72 13.37 -10.19 -27.48
N VAL A 73 13.83 -10.75 -28.60
CA VAL A 73 14.34 -10.00 -29.76
C VAL A 73 13.51 -10.35 -30.98
N SER A 74 13.10 -9.34 -31.75
CA SER A 74 12.42 -9.49 -33.03
C SER A 74 12.92 -8.48 -34.05
N ALA A 75 12.48 -8.60 -35.30
CA ALA A 75 12.73 -7.59 -36.33
C ALA A 75 12.14 -6.20 -35.97
N ASN A 76 11.15 -6.15 -35.06
CA ASN A 76 10.46 -4.92 -34.66
C ASN A 76 11.02 -4.30 -33.36
N GLY A 77 12.14 -4.82 -32.87
CA GLY A 77 12.76 -4.38 -31.61
C GLY A 77 12.77 -5.49 -30.56
N ALA A 78 13.04 -5.10 -29.31
CA ALA A 78 13.26 -6.04 -28.23
C ALA A 78 12.57 -5.64 -26.93
N ARG A 79 12.39 -6.64 -26.07
CA ARG A 79 11.80 -6.49 -24.73
C ARG A 79 12.67 -7.19 -23.71
N VAL A 80 13.14 -6.43 -22.72
CA VAL A 80 13.96 -6.94 -21.61
C VAL A 80 13.07 -7.07 -20.37
N LEU A 81 13.06 -8.26 -19.77
CA LEU A 81 12.44 -8.53 -18.48
C LEU A 81 13.54 -8.81 -17.47
N THR A 82 13.81 -7.84 -16.60
CA THR A 82 14.75 -8.00 -15.49
C THR A 82 14.27 -9.06 -14.52
N LYS A 83 15.19 -9.75 -13.85
CA LYS A 83 14.87 -10.62 -12.73
C LYS A 83 15.46 -9.99 -11.47
N ASN A 84 14.72 -9.96 -10.38
CA ASN A 84 15.25 -9.57 -9.06
C ASN A 84 15.07 -10.74 -8.09
N ALA A 85 15.87 -10.75 -7.02
CA ALA A 85 15.63 -11.62 -5.88
C ALA A 85 16.27 -11.05 -4.61
N GLU A 86 15.46 -10.93 -3.55
CA GLU A 86 15.87 -10.48 -2.22
C GLU A 86 16.01 -11.68 -1.27
N PRO A 87 16.97 -11.67 -0.33
CA PRO A 87 17.16 -12.75 0.63
C PRO A 87 16.02 -12.79 1.66
N CYS A 88 15.40 -13.96 1.81
CA CYS A 88 14.30 -14.21 2.74
C CYS A 88 14.78 -14.90 4.02
N PHE A 89 15.96 -14.53 4.51
CA PHE A 89 16.58 -15.03 5.74
C PHE A 89 17.28 -13.87 6.47
N ALA A 90 17.58 -14.07 7.76
CA ALA A 90 18.29 -13.08 8.55
C ALA A 90 19.69 -12.81 7.97
N GLU A 91 20.07 -11.54 7.89
CA GLU A 91 21.40 -11.10 7.44
C GLU A 91 22.38 -11.11 8.61
N GLU A 92 23.67 -10.86 8.35
CA GLU A 92 24.71 -10.87 9.38
C GLU A 92 24.44 -9.83 10.49
N GLY A 93 24.73 -10.22 11.74
CA GLY A 93 24.51 -9.40 12.93
C GLY A 93 23.50 -10.02 13.91
N PRO A 94 23.45 -9.55 15.17
CA PRO A 94 22.46 -10.03 16.12
C PRO A 94 21.06 -9.55 15.70
N PRO A 95 20.02 -10.39 15.77
CA PRO A 95 18.65 -9.95 15.52
C PRO A 95 18.28 -8.84 16.52
N PHE A 96 17.29 -8.02 16.15
CA PHE A 96 16.75 -6.97 17.02
C PHE A 96 17.80 -5.95 17.50
N LEU A 97 18.85 -5.73 16.69
CA LEU A 97 19.93 -4.79 16.99
C LEU A 97 20.60 -5.07 18.35
N GLY A 98 20.65 -6.36 18.73
CA GLY A 98 21.22 -6.86 19.98
C GLY A 98 20.30 -6.81 21.20
N LEU A 99 19.04 -6.39 21.05
CA LEU A 99 18.03 -6.45 22.12
C LEU A 99 17.39 -7.84 22.23
N SER A 100 16.86 -8.20 23.40
CA SER A 100 16.01 -9.38 23.51
C SER A 100 14.59 -9.09 23.02
N ILE A 101 13.93 -10.10 22.45
CA ILE A 101 12.52 -9.99 22.03
C ILE A 101 11.58 -9.80 23.24
N ASP A 102 11.97 -10.26 24.42
CA ASP A 102 11.20 -10.11 25.65
C ASP A 102 11.21 -8.67 26.15
N GLU A 103 12.36 -8.01 26.15
CA GLU A 103 12.47 -6.57 26.44
C GLU A 103 11.62 -5.74 25.47
N ILE A 104 11.67 -6.06 24.18
CA ILE A 104 10.87 -5.38 23.15
C ILE A 104 9.36 -5.60 23.38
N GLY A 105 8.95 -6.82 23.70
CA GLY A 105 7.54 -7.16 23.94
C GLY A 105 6.97 -6.49 25.19
N LEU A 106 7.77 -6.36 26.24
CA LEU A 106 7.39 -5.72 27.51
C LEU A 106 7.46 -4.19 27.45
N SER A 107 8.36 -3.61 26.66
CA SER A 107 8.55 -2.16 26.59
C SER A 107 7.33 -1.42 26.01
N GLY A 108 6.97 -0.30 26.62
CA GLY A 108 6.11 0.70 25.99
C GLY A 108 6.83 1.40 24.84
N ARG A 109 8.03 1.92 25.11
CA ARG A 109 8.88 2.61 24.12
C ARG A 109 9.27 1.68 22.98
N ASP A 110 9.30 2.21 21.77
CA ASP A 110 9.80 1.52 20.57
C ASP A 110 11.34 1.50 20.54
N LEU A 111 11.92 0.56 21.30
CA LEU A 111 13.37 0.44 21.48
C LEU A 111 14.15 0.23 20.17
N LEU A 112 13.50 -0.38 19.16
CA LEU A 112 14.11 -0.59 17.85
C LEU A 112 14.16 0.72 17.07
N ALA A 113 13.06 1.49 17.05
CA ALA A 113 13.05 2.81 16.42
C ALA A 113 14.06 3.76 17.06
N GLU A 114 14.18 3.75 18.39
CA GLU A 114 15.16 4.59 19.11
C GLU A 114 16.60 4.28 18.70
N LYS A 115 16.95 3.00 18.54
CA LYS A 115 18.28 2.61 18.05
C LYS A 115 18.50 3.04 16.59
N LEU A 116 17.50 2.88 15.74
CA LEU A 116 17.59 3.21 14.30
C LEU A 116 17.63 4.72 14.02
N LEU A 117 17.11 5.54 14.94
CA LEU A 117 17.11 7.00 14.85
C LEU A 117 18.21 7.66 15.69
N ALA A 118 19.05 6.90 16.39
CA ALA A 118 20.03 7.41 17.34
C ALA A 118 21.11 8.32 16.72
N SER A 119 21.33 8.23 15.40
CA SER A 119 22.28 9.10 14.68
C SER A 119 21.84 10.55 14.59
N GLY A 120 20.55 10.85 14.79
CA GLY A 120 19.98 12.18 14.61
C GLY A 120 19.83 12.63 13.15
N GLY A 121 20.04 11.72 12.19
CA GLY A 121 19.79 11.94 10.76
C GLY A 121 18.88 10.86 10.17
N ASP A 122 18.85 10.74 8.85
CA ASP A 122 18.08 9.69 8.17
C ASP A 122 18.47 8.30 8.69
N PRO A 123 17.49 7.41 8.92
CA PRO A 123 17.77 6.03 9.30
C PRO A 123 18.50 5.31 8.16
N ASP A 124 19.51 4.51 8.50
CA ASP A 124 20.23 3.68 7.52
C ASP A 124 19.33 2.53 7.05
N GLU A 125 18.99 2.52 5.76
CA GLU A 125 18.08 1.53 5.19
C GLU A 125 18.57 0.08 5.37
N ARG A 126 19.90 -0.15 5.33
CA ARG A 126 20.45 -1.50 5.53
C ARG A 126 20.31 -1.95 6.97
N GLN A 127 20.52 -1.05 7.94
CA GLN A 127 20.29 -1.34 9.35
C GLN A 127 18.80 -1.59 9.63
N VAL A 128 17.90 -0.79 9.03
CA VAL A 128 16.45 -1.03 9.16
C VAL A 128 16.12 -2.40 8.58
N ARG A 129 16.61 -2.73 7.38
CA ARG A 129 16.40 -4.04 6.74
C ARG A 129 16.86 -5.20 7.62
N SER A 130 18.01 -5.11 8.28
CA SER A 130 18.55 -6.19 9.14
C SER A 130 17.98 -6.22 10.57
N ALA A 131 17.18 -5.24 10.97
CA ALA A 131 16.72 -5.09 12.36
C ALA A 131 15.86 -6.26 12.88
N ALA A 132 15.19 -7.02 12.01
CA ALA A 132 14.39 -8.19 12.38
C ALA A 132 14.41 -9.27 11.27
N PRO A 133 14.17 -10.55 11.61
CA PRO A 133 13.99 -11.61 10.61
C PRO A 133 12.85 -11.29 9.63
N PRO A 134 13.05 -11.45 8.31
CA PRO A 134 12.04 -11.11 7.32
C PRO A 134 10.84 -12.06 7.36
N GLN A 135 9.69 -11.58 6.91
CA GLN A 135 8.48 -12.40 6.86
C GLN A 135 8.66 -13.70 6.08
N GLY A 136 8.05 -14.75 6.62
CA GLY A 136 8.12 -16.11 6.10
C GLY A 136 9.50 -16.76 6.17
N SER A 137 10.49 -16.18 6.87
CA SER A 137 11.82 -16.77 7.04
C SER A 137 11.90 -17.84 8.13
N VAL A 138 10.87 -17.98 8.96
CA VAL A 138 10.80 -18.98 10.05
C VAL A 138 9.47 -19.71 9.95
N ALA A 139 9.50 -21.04 10.03
CA ALA A 139 8.28 -21.83 10.15
C ALA A 139 7.76 -21.73 11.59
N GLN A 140 6.50 -21.36 11.81
CA GLN A 140 5.98 -21.29 13.18
C GLN A 140 5.39 -22.64 13.64
N PRO A 141 5.59 -23.01 14.91
CA PRO A 141 4.91 -24.17 15.51
C PRO A 141 3.38 -24.00 15.44
N GLY A 142 2.67 -25.04 15.01
CA GLY A 142 1.20 -25.02 14.89
C GLY A 142 0.67 -24.48 13.55
N GLU A 143 1.53 -23.96 12.68
CA GLU A 143 1.17 -23.69 11.28
C GLU A 143 1.01 -25.02 10.51
N GLY A 144 -0.21 -25.57 10.52
CA GLY A 144 -0.56 -26.69 9.64
C GLY A 144 -0.34 -26.36 8.16
N ARG A 145 -0.19 -27.41 7.31
CA ARG A 145 -0.05 -27.40 5.83
C ARG A 145 0.50 -26.11 5.20
N GLY A 146 1.70 -25.65 5.59
CA GLY A 146 2.55 -24.67 4.90
C GLY A 146 1.87 -23.37 4.47
N ARG A 147 2.15 -22.24 5.15
CA ARG A 147 1.66 -20.93 4.73
C ARG A 147 2.36 -20.45 3.45
N TRP A 148 1.59 -19.78 2.59
CA TRP A 148 2.06 -19.18 1.34
C TRP A 148 2.86 -17.89 1.65
N THR A 149 3.71 -17.43 0.73
CA THR A 149 4.45 -16.15 0.88
C THR A 149 4.10 -15.11 -0.17
N THR A 150 3.51 -15.54 -1.29
CA THR A 150 2.93 -14.64 -2.26
C THR A 150 1.82 -15.38 -3.01
N PHE A 151 1.27 -14.75 -4.05
CA PHE A 151 0.22 -15.31 -4.89
C PHE A 151 0.24 -14.64 -6.27
N VAL A 152 -0.31 -15.35 -7.26
CA VAL A 152 -0.47 -14.89 -8.65
C VAL A 152 -1.94 -14.89 -9.05
N GLY A 153 -2.30 -14.03 -10.00
CA GLY A 153 -3.66 -13.89 -10.50
C GLY A 153 -3.69 -13.17 -11.86
N THR A 154 -4.90 -12.90 -12.33
CA THR A 154 -5.20 -12.07 -13.51
C THR A 154 -6.36 -11.14 -13.15
N LYS A 155 -6.61 -10.08 -13.93
CA LYS A 155 -7.78 -9.21 -13.72
C LYS A 155 -9.10 -9.96 -13.94
N GLU A 156 -9.10 -10.94 -14.84
CA GLU A 156 -10.30 -11.64 -15.29
C GLU A 156 -10.76 -12.72 -14.30
N ALA A 157 -9.82 -13.35 -13.61
CA ALA A 157 -10.12 -14.39 -12.64
C ALA A 157 -10.81 -13.82 -11.39
N TYR A 158 -11.67 -14.64 -10.78
CA TYR A 158 -12.39 -14.32 -9.55
C TYR A 158 -11.63 -14.78 -8.31
N ASP A 159 -10.48 -15.40 -8.49
CA ASP A 159 -9.68 -16.00 -7.45
C ASP A 159 -8.19 -15.82 -7.77
N VAL A 160 -7.34 -16.15 -6.80
CA VAL A 160 -5.88 -16.14 -6.94
C VAL A 160 -5.28 -17.51 -6.64
N THR A 161 -4.03 -17.73 -7.05
CA THR A 161 -3.27 -18.94 -6.73
C THR A 161 -2.17 -18.62 -5.73
N PRO A 162 -2.25 -19.13 -4.48
CA PRO A 162 -1.16 -19.02 -3.51
C PRO A 162 0.12 -19.70 -4.02
N VAL A 163 1.25 -19.04 -3.77
CA VAL A 163 2.60 -19.54 -4.05
C VAL A 163 3.34 -19.74 -2.72
N TYR A 164 3.84 -20.94 -2.51
CA TYR A 164 4.50 -21.36 -1.27
C TYR A 164 6.01 -21.12 -1.31
N PRO A 165 6.70 -21.11 -0.16
CA PRO A 165 8.16 -20.89 -0.06
C PRO A 165 9.04 -21.69 -1.02
N ALA A 166 8.58 -22.87 -1.46
CA ALA A 166 9.30 -23.71 -2.40
C ALA A 166 9.12 -23.31 -3.89
N GLY A 167 8.39 -22.23 -4.18
CA GLY A 167 7.92 -21.87 -5.52
C GLY A 167 6.80 -22.78 -6.05
N SER A 168 6.18 -23.58 -5.17
CA SER A 168 5.07 -24.46 -5.52
C SER A 168 3.72 -23.76 -5.41
N THR A 169 2.72 -24.35 -6.05
CA THR A 169 1.29 -24.06 -5.83
C THR A 169 0.60 -25.34 -5.36
N ARG A 170 -0.71 -25.29 -5.08
CA ARG A 170 -1.48 -26.51 -4.79
C ARG A 170 -1.65 -27.42 -6.00
N THR A 171 -1.41 -26.92 -7.21
CA THR A 171 -1.63 -27.66 -8.46
C THR A 171 -0.32 -27.96 -9.20
N TRP A 172 0.81 -27.40 -8.78
CA TRP A 172 2.14 -27.65 -9.35
C TRP A 172 3.23 -27.71 -8.26
N LEU A 173 4.06 -28.77 -8.28
CA LEU A 173 5.06 -29.04 -7.25
C LEU A 173 6.45 -29.28 -7.88
N PRO A 174 7.37 -28.29 -7.85
CA PRO A 174 8.74 -28.44 -8.39
C PRO A 174 9.50 -29.65 -7.83
N ALA A 175 9.22 -30.05 -6.57
CA ALA A 175 9.84 -31.22 -5.93
C ALA A 175 9.54 -32.56 -6.63
N GLN A 176 8.53 -32.63 -7.51
CA GLN A 176 8.31 -33.80 -8.36
C GLN A 176 9.47 -34.01 -9.35
N TYR A 177 10.10 -32.92 -9.80
CA TYR A 177 11.12 -32.92 -10.84
C TYR A 177 12.54 -32.69 -10.29
N PHE A 178 12.67 -32.08 -9.11
CA PHE A 178 13.94 -31.79 -8.45
C PHE A 178 13.93 -32.43 -7.07
N ALA A 179 14.62 -33.59 -6.95
CA ALA A 179 14.65 -34.36 -5.71
C ALA A 179 15.32 -33.61 -4.56
N GLU A 180 16.21 -32.67 -4.89
CA GLU A 180 16.84 -31.76 -3.96
C GLU A 180 15.78 -31.00 -3.18
N LEU A 181 14.68 -30.55 -3.80
CA LEU A 181 13.61 -29.84 -3.10
C LEU A 181 12.80 -30.72 -2.14
N ARG A 182 13.00 -32.04 -2.15
CA ARG A 182 12.39 -32.95 -1.18
C ARG A 182 13.17 -32.86 0.13
N GLY A 183 12.51 -32.38 1.18
CA GLY A 183 13.01 -32.37 2.57
C GLY A 183 11.95 -32.98 3.48
N PRO A 184 12.25 -33.24 4.77
CA PRO A 184 11.28 -33.86 5.67
C PRO A 184 10.01 -33.01 5.72
N ALA A 185 8.92 -33.58 5.21
CA ALA A 185 7.59 -32.99 5.24
C ALA A 185 7.02 -33.16 6.65
N GLY A 186 7.48 -32.35 7.59
CA GLY A 186 6.98 -32.36 8.96
C GLY A 186 7.84 -31.51 9.89
N PRO A 187 7.30 -31.08 11.05
CA PRO A 187 8.15 -30.57 12.12
C PRO A 187 9.22 -31.62 12.46
N PRO A 188 10.44 -31.20 12.85
CA PRO A 188 11.42 -32.13 13.37
C PRO A 188 10.80 -32.95 14.51
N ALA A 189 11.19 -34.23 14.62
CA ALA A 189 10.81 -35.04 15.77
C ALA A 189 11.18 -34.27 17.06
N PRO A 190 10.42 -34.38 18.17
CA PRO A 190 10.78 -33.74 19.42
C PRO A 190 12.23 -34.08 19.80
N GLY A 191 13.09 -33.06 19.93
CA GLY A 191 14.51 -33.24 20.24
C GLY A 191 15.45 -33.41 19.03
N ALA A 192 14.94 -33.45 17.79
CA ALA A 192 15.79 -33.42 16.59
C ALA A 192 16.23 -31.99 16.27
N THR A 193 17.52 -31.80 16.01
CA THR A 193 18.06 -30.55 15.48
C THR A 193 17.36 -30.23 14.16
N PRO A 194 16.71 -29.05 14.00
CA PRO A 194 16.14 -28.67 12.72
C PRO A 194 17.22 -28.74 11.65
N ALA A 195 16.93 -29.37 10.51
CA ALA A 195 17.80 -29.26 9.36
C ALA A 195 17.96 -27.75 9.03
N PRO A 196 19.17 -27.27 8.71
CA PRO A 196 19.35 -25.87 8.34
C PRO A 196 18.40 -25.55 7.18
N GLN A 197 17.55 -24.55 7.37
CA GLN A 197 16.68 -24.09 6.30
C GLN A 197 17.56 -23.62 5.14
N ARG A 198 17.25 -24.11 3.94
CA ARG A 198 17.96 -23.67 2.73
C ARG A 198 17.77 -22.18 2.55
N LYS A 199 18.84 -21.48 2.16
CA LYS A 199 18.77 -20.07 1.81
C LYS A 199 17.80 -19.91 0.64
N ARG A 200 16.75 -19.15 0.89
CA ARG A 200 15.71 -18.82 -0.08
C ARG A 200 15.80 -17.34 -0.44
N TYR A 201 15.63 -17.07 -1.72
CA TYR A 201 15.45 -15.73 -2.25
C TYR A 201 14.11 -15.67 -2.98
N GLU A 202 13.41 -14.55 -2.88
CA GLU A 202 12.16 -14.31 -3.60
C GLU A 202 12.24 -13.00 -4.37
N GLY A 203 11.52 -12.89 -5.48
CA GLY A 203 11.54 -11.73 -6.36
C GLY A 203 10.49 -11.82 -7.45
N LEU A 204 10.65 -11.01 -8.49
CA LEU A 204 9.74 -10.90 -9.61
C LEU A 204 10.50 -10.98 -10.94
N VAL A 205 9.74 -11.12 -12.03
CA VAL A 205 10.21 -11.00 -13.41
C VAL A 205 9.58 -9.75 -14.01
N GLY A 206 10.37 -8.93 -14.71
CA GLY A 206 9.94 -7.63 -15.23
C GLY A 206 9.95 -6.51 -14.18
N GLY A 207 10.66 -6.69 -13.06
CA GLY A 207 10.82 -5.73 -11.97
C GLY A 207 9.61 -5.64 -11.03
N TRP A 208 8.41 -5.48 -11.59
CA TRP A 208 7.16 -5.25 -10.84
C TRP A 208 6.00 -6.17 -11.23
N MET A 209 6.12 -6.88 -12.36
CA MET A 209 5.00 -7.67 -12.87
C MET A 209 4.73 -8.85 -11.93
N PRO A 210 3.48 -9.32 -11.78
CA PRO A 210 3.13 -10.42 -10.88
C PRO A 210 3.52 -11.81 -11.45
N ALA A 211 4.75 -11.91 -11.92
CA ALA A 211 5.45 -13.14 -12.28
C ALA A 211 6.47 -13.43 -11.18
N THR A 212 6.07 -14.26 -10.23
CA THR A 212 6.84 -14.54 -9.01
C THR A 212 8.04 -15.39 -9.33
N ARG A 213 9.17 -15.10 -8.67
CA ARG A 213 10.43 -15.82 -8.80
C ARG A 213 10.89 -16.27 -7.42
N THR A 214 11.29 -17.53 -7.30
CA THR A 214 11.87 -18.09 -6.08
C THR A 214 13.17 -18.81 -6.41
N LEU A 215 14.24 -18.55 -5.66
CA LEU A 215 15.48 -19.32 -5.73
C LEU A 215 15.73 -20.03 -4.41
N ILE A 216 16.09 -21.31 -4.50
CA ILE A 216 16.47 -22.14 -3.36
C ILE A 216 17.90 -22.59 -3.58
N GLU A 217 18.81 -22.19 -2.70
CA GLU A 217 20.20 -22.62 -2.74
C GLU A 217 20.29 -24.10 -2.36
N ILE A 218 20.81 -24.93 -3.29
CA ILE A 218 20.99 -26.37 -3.09
C ILE A 218 22.42 -26.71 -2.67
N SER A 219 23.39 -25.90 -3.10
CA SER A 219 24.79 -25.87 -2.64
C SER A 219 25.36 -24.48 -2.94
N PRO A 220 26.53 -24.09 -2.39
CA PRO A 220 27.13 -22.79 -2.68
C PRO A 220 27.23 -22.53 -4.19
N GLY A 221 26.56 -21.47 -4.66
CA GLY A 221 26.55 -21.08 -6.08
C GLY A 221 25.66 -21.93 -7.01
N ALA A 222 24.87 -22.86 -6.47
CA ALA A 222 23.90 -23.65 -7.23
C ALA A 222 22.48 -23.47 -6.68
N TYR A 223 21.53 -23.23 -7.58
CA TYR A 223 20.17 -22.87 -7.23
C TYR A 223 19.14 -23.68 -7.99
N ILE A 224 17.98 -23.86 -7.38
CA ILE A 224 16.75 -24.15 -8.13
C ILE A 224 15.93 -22.87 -8.19
N GLU A 225 15.73 -22.36 -9.40
CA GLU A 225 14.90 -21.20 -9.69
C GLU A 225 13.52 -21.66 -10.15
N ASN A 226 12.46 -21.09 -9.58
CA ASN A 226 11.08 -21.28 -9.98
C ASN A 226 10.48 -19.95 -10.42
N ILE A 227 9.84 -19.91 -11.58
CA ILE A 227 9.05 -18.77 -12.07
C ILE A 227 7.60 -19.23 -12.24
N VAL A 228 6.67 -18.44 -11.68
CA VAL A 228 5.23 -18.71 -11.74
C VAL A 228 4.48 -17.44 -12.11
N PHE A 229 3.54 -17.52 -13.05
CA PHE A 229 2.64 -16.41 -13.40
C PHE A 229 1.28 -16.90 -13.89
N GLY A 230 0.26 -16.05 -13.78
CA GLY A 230 -1.09 -16.31 -14.28
C GLY A 230 -1.15 -16.23 -15.81
N ASP A 231 -1.85 -17.17 -16.44
CA ASP A 231 -2.12 -17.16 -17.88
C ASP A 231 -3.20 -16.12 -18.21
N VAL A 232 -2.77 -15.00 -18.76
CA VAL A 232 -3.64 -13.87 -19.13
C VAL A 232 -4.54 -14.15 -20.34
N LEU A 233 -4.34 -15.27 -21.04
CA LEU A 233 -5.20 -15.70 -22.14
C LEU A 233 -6.29 -16.66 -21.70
N ALA A 234 -6.16 -17.25 -20.50
CA ALA A 234 -7.16 -18.14 -19.94
C ALA A 234 -8.50 -17.42 -19.71
N LYS A 235 -9.59 -18.19 -19.78
CA LYS A 235 -10.96 -17.69 -19.61
C LYS A 235 -11.70 -18.34 -18.44
N ASP A 236 -11.02 -19.21 -17.69
CA ASP A 236 -11.53 -19.80 -16.47
C ASP A 236 -11.85 -18.70 -15.45
N LYS A 237 -13.04 -18.74 -14.86
CA LYS A 237 -13.47 -17.74 -13.86
C LYS A 237 -12.83 -17.97 -12.49
N PHE A 238 -12.86 -19.22 -12.00
CA PHE A 238 -12.47 -19.54 -10.62
C PHE A 238 -11.07 -20.12 -10.48
N ILE A 239 -10.49 -20.61 -11.57
CA ILE A 239 -9.16 -21.20 -11.56
C ILE A 239 -8.23 -20.25 -12.28
N VAL A 240 -7.26 -19.69 -11.57
CA VAL A 240 -6.14 -19.03 -12.23
C VAL A 240 -5.30 -20.11 -12.89
N ARG A 241 -5.39 -20.21 -14.21
CA ARG A 241 -4.45 -21.01 -14.98
C ARG A 241 -3.06 -20.40 -14.80
N THR A 242 -2.07 -21.23 -14.50
CA THR A 242 -0.70 -20.78 -14.24
C THR A 242 0.30 -21.44 -15.19
N TRP A 243 1.36 -20.69 -15.50
CA TRP A 243 2.57 -21.15 -16.17
C TRP A 243 3.70 -21.30 -15.15
N HIS A 244 4.51 -22.35 -15.31
CA HIS A 244 5.61 -22.68 -14.41
C HIS A 244 6.89 -22.94 -15.18
N ARG A 245 8.02 -22.46 -14.66
CA ARG A 245 9.36 -22.88 -15.07
C ARG A 245 10.18 -23.19 -13.82
N SER A 246 10.75 -24.39 -13.76
CA SER A 246 11.70 -24.78 -12.72
C SER A 246 13.04 -25.11 -13.38
N MET A 247 14.13 -24.48 -12.92
CA MET A 247 15.45 -24.58 -13.52
C MET A 247 16.53 -24.80 -12.47
N ARG A 248 17.42 -25.78 -12.69
CA ARG A 248 18.65 -25.95 -11.92
C ARG A 248 19.76 -25.14 -12.57
N LEU A 249 20.34 -24.24 -11.80
CA LEU A 249 21.45 -23.37 -12.16
C LEU A 249 22.71 -23.81 -11.41
N GLU A 250 23.81 -24.00 -12.13
CA GLU A 250 25.13 -24.30 -11.59
C GLU A 250 26.16 -23.35 -12.23
N GLY A 251 26.67 -22.41 -11.43
CA GLY A 251 27.50 -21.32 -11.97
C GLY A 251 26.72 -20.52 -13.02
N THR A 252 27.18 -20.55 -14.26
CA THR A 252 26.57 -19.83 -15.41
C THR A 252 25.73 -20.72 -16.33
N ALA A 253 25.49 -21.98 -15.94
CA ALA A 253 24.82 -22.96 -16.78
C ALA A 253 23.47 -23.42 -16.20
N ALA A 254 22.46 -23.55 -17.07
CA ALA A 254 21.22 -24.24 -16.76
C ALA A 254 21.37 -25.74 -17.06
N THR A 255 21.47 -26.57 -16.02
CA THR A 255 21.74 -28.01 -16.18
C THR A 255 20.47 -28.86 -16.33
N LYS A 256 19.32 -28.33 -15.88
CA LYS A 256 18.01 -28.95 -16.06
C LYS A 256 16.92 -27.88 -16.06
N VAL A 257 16.00 -27.97 -17.01
CA VAL A 257 14.82 -27.08 -17.09
C VAL A 257 13.56 -27.91 -17.27
N VAL A 258 12.52 -27.60 -16.50
CA VAL A 258 11.19 -28.19 -16.62
C VAL A 258 10.18 -27.08 -16.76
N TYR A 259 9.32 -27.21 -17.77
CA TYR A 259 8.21 -26.30 -18.00
C TYR A 259 6.90 -26.98 -17.60
N GLY A 260 6.01 -26.19 -17.01
CA GLY A 260 4.74 -26.65 -16.47
C GLY A 260 3.59 -25.73 -16.82
N SER A 261 2.40 -26.29 -16.75
CA SER A 261 1.15 -25.53 -16.73
C SER A 261 0.45 -25.78 -15.39
N THR A 262 -0.82 -25.39 -15.29
CA THR A 262 -1.59 -25.40 -14.03
C THR A 262 -1.53 -26.75 -13.31
N TYR A 263 -1.47 -27.85 -14.05
CA TYR A 263 -1.43 -29.20 -13.50
C TYR A 263 -0.23 -29.98 -14.06
N PRO A 264 0.31 -30.97 -13.30
CA PRO A 264 1.38 -31.84 -13.79
C PRO A 264 0.94 -32.69 -14.98
N GLU A 265 1.92 -33.26 -15.67
CA GLU A 265 1.70 -34.18 -16.77
C GLU A 265 0.81 -35.36 -16.37
N TYR A 266 -0.07 -35.76 -17.28
CA TYR A 266 -0.91 -36.94 -17.17
C TYR A 266 -1.03 -37.56 -18.58
N PRO A 267 0.01 -38.28 -19.03
CA PRO A 267 0.08 -38.77 -20.39
C PRO A 267 -0.95 -39.89 -20.66
N PRO A 268 -1.41 -40.05 -21.92
CA PRO A 268 -1.01 -39.26 -23.09
C PRO A 268 -1.74 -37.92 -23.21
N ALA A 269 -2.79 -37.69 -22.41
CA ALA A 269 -3.75 -36.61 -22.58
C ALA A 269 -3.19 -35.23 -22.21
N ARG A 270 -2.31 -35.15 -21.20
CA ARG A 270 -1.66 -33.91 -20.77
C ARG A 270 -0.15 -34.08 -20.76
N LYS A 271 0.52 -33.39 -21.68
CA LYS A 271 1.98 -33.37 -21.84
C LYS A 271 2.54 -32.06 -21.28
N ALA A 272 3.81 -32.05 -20.89
CA ALA A 272 4.49 -30.83 -20.48
C ALA A 272 4.53 -29.83 -21.64
N PRO A 273 4.36 -28.53 -21.36
CA PRO A 273 4.55 -27.52 -22.37
C PRO A 273 6.02 -27.45 -22.81
N ALA A 274 6.25 -27.05 -24.07
CA ALA A 274 7.58 -26.73 -24.55
C ALA A 274 8.03 -25.34 -24.08
N ALA A 275 9.34 -25.09 -24.09
CA ALA A 275 9.93 -23.77 -23.80
C ALA A 275 9.25 -22.64 -24.60
N THR A 276 9.03 -22.87 -25.91
CA THR A 276 8.38 -21.90 -26.81
C THR A 276 6.98 -21.49 -26.35
N SER A 277 6.22 -22.40 -25.73
CA SER A 277 4.89 -22.10 -25.21
C SER A 277 4.97 -21.22 -23.96
N PHE A 278 5.87 -21.56 -23.04
CA PHE A 278 6.12 -20.77 -21.82
C PHE A 278 6.56 -19.34 -22.14
N TYR A 279 7.57 -19.16 -22.99
CA TYR A 279 8.07 -17.81 -23.30
C TYR A 279 7.10 -17.00 -24.16
N ARG A 280 6.33 -17.63 -25.05
CA ARG A 280 5.23 -16.94 -25.74
C ARG A 280 4.20 -16.43 -24.74
N ALA A 281 3.80 -17.26 -23.76
CA ALA A 281 2.87 -16.85 -22.71
C ALA A 281 3.46 -15.74 -21.82
N LEU A 282 4.76 -15.79 -21.50
CA LEU A 282 5.43 -14.74 -20.74
C LEU A 282 5.44 -13.39 -21.51
N LEU A 283 5.63 -13.41 -22.83
CA LEU A 283 5.55 -12.20 -23.65
C LEU A 283 4.11 -11.62 -23.67
N GLU A 284 3.09 -12.48 -23.83
CA GLU A 284 1.67 -12.07 -23.76
C GLU A 284 1.32 -11.50 -22.37
N PHE A 285 1.78 -12.16 -21.31
CA PHE A 285 1.66 -11.71 -19.93
C PHE A 285 2.26 -10.32 -19.71
N ALA A 286 3.48 -10.11 -20.20
CA ALA A 286 4.19 -8.87 -19.98
C ALA A 286 3.51 -7.70 -20.71
N GLU A 287 3.08 -7.90 -21.96
CA GLU A 287 2.31 -6.89 -22.71
C GLU A 287 0.91 -6.65 -22.11
N TYR A 288 0.30 -7.68 -21.53
CA TYR A 288 -0.97 -7.54 -20.83
C TYR A 288 -0.84 -6.61 -19.62
N TRP A 289 0.15 -6.83 -18.76
CA TRP A 289 0.31 -6.02 -17.55
C TRP A 289 0.72 -4.57 -17.86
N ASP A 290 1.52 -4.34 -18.90
CA ASP A 290 1.78 -2.98 -19.38
C ASP A 290 0.48 -2.22 -19.70
N ARG A 291 -0.47 -2.89 -20.40
CA ARG A 291 -1.76 -2.29 -20.71
C ARG A 291 -2.60 -2.03 -19.46
N GLN A 292 -2.59 -2.96 -18.51
CA GLN A 292 -3.38 -2.82 -17.28
C GLN A 292 -2.91 -1.63 -16.41
N LEU A 293 -1.61 -1.31 -16.42
CA LEU A 293 -1.03 -0.22 -15.63
C LEU A 293 -0.49 0.92 -16.50
N GLN A 294 -1.09 1.17 -17.67
CA GLN A 294 -0.68 2.26 -18.56
C GLN A 294 -0.90 3.66 -17.97
N GLU A 295 -1.88 3.81 -17.07
CA GLU A 295 -2.19 5.09 -16.38
C GLU A 295 -1.19 5.40 -15.24
N PHE A 296 -0.30 4.47 -14.89
CA PHE A 296 0.66 4.67 -13.79
C PHE A 296 1.65 5.81 -14.13
N ALA A 297 1.56 6.91 -13.39
CA ALA A 297 2.48 8.04 -13.51
C ALA A 297 3.87 7.65 -12.96
N GLU A 298 4.76 7.19 -13.83
CA GLU A 298 6.05 6.62 -13.43
C GLU A 298 7.06 7.70 -12.96
N PRO A 299 7.46 7.73 -11.68
CA PRO A 299 8.52 8.61 -11.21
C PRO A 299 9.91 8.08 -11.58
N SER A 300 10.88 8.99 -11.60
CA SER A 300 12.30 8.68 -11.61
C SER A 300 12.85 8.80 -10.19
N LEU A 301 13.37 7.70 -9.65
CA LEU A 301 14.02 7.66 -8.34
C LEU A 301 15.41 7.03 -8.50
N PRO A 302 16.42 7.43 -7.71
CA PRO A 302 17.76 6.83 -7.73
C PRO A 302 17.72 5.31 -7.54
N GLU A 303 16.76 4.83 -6.76
CA GLU A 303 16.52 3.41 -6.52
C GLU A 303 15.21 2.94 -7.15
N ARG A 304 15.32 2.27 -8.30
CA ARG A 304 14.16 1.82 -9.08
C ARG A 304 13.20 0.90 -8.31
N SER A 305 13.69 0.15 -7.33
CA SER A 305 12.87 -0.80 -6.57
C SER A 305 11.68 -0.17 -5.85
N TRP A 306 11.74 1.12 -5.49
CA TRP A 306 10.61 1.84 -4.88
C TRP A 306 9.49 2.14 -5.88
N VAL A 307 9.85 2.38 -7.14
CA VAL A 307 8.90 2.54 -8.25
C VAL A 307 8.25 1.19 -8.56
N ASP A 308 9.07 0.14 -8.66
CA ASP A 308 8.61 -1.19 -9.01
C ASP A 308 7.71 -1.78 -7.91
N LEU A 309 8.05 -1.59 -6.63
CA LEU A 309 7.18 -1.95 -5.49
C LEU A 309 5.84 -1.23 -5.57
N SER A 310 5.84 0.10 -5.77
CA SER A 310 4.61 0.88 -5.88
C SER A 310 3.73 0.40 -7.05
N LYS A 311 4.33 0.10 -8.19
CA LYS A 311 3.64 -0.43 -9.37
C LYS A 311 3.10 -1.85 -9.14
N HIS A 312 3.84 -2.69 -8.41
CA HIS A 312 3.42 -4.03 -8.04
C HIS A 312 2.17 -4.04 -7.14
N CYS A 313 2.05 -3.09 -6.21
CA CYS A 313 0.86 -2.96 -5.35
C CYS A 313 -0.43 -2.79 -6.16
N PHE A 314 -0.39 -2.06 -7.27
CA PHE A 314 -1.53 -1.92 -8.18
C PHE A 314 -1.84 -3.20 -8.95
N ALA A 315 -0.82 -3.94 -9.38
CA ALA A 315 -1.03 -5.25 -9.99
C ALA A 315 -1.70 -6.23 -9.00
N LYS A 316 -1.23 -6.26 -7.75
CA LYS A 316 -1.83 -7.05 -6.66
C LYS A 316 -3.30 -6.70 -6.42
N GLU A 317 -3.64 -5.41 -6.40
CA GLU A 317 -5.03 -4.97 -6.27
C GLU A 317 -5.92 -5.46 -7.42
N MET A 318 -5.44 -5.37 -8.66
CA MET A 318 -6.21 -5.83 -9.82
C MET A 318 -6.43 -7.36 -9.82
N MET A 319 -5.50 -8.13 -9.27
CA MET A 319 -5.61 -9.60 -9.21
C MET A 319 -6.65 -10.10 -8.20
N ILE A 320 -6.88 -9.36 -7.12
CA ILE A 320 -7.80 -9.77 -6.06
C ILE A 320 -9.18 -9.15 -6.21
N ARG A 321 -9.38 -8.23 -7.17
CA ARG A 321 -10.69 -7.71 -7.52
C ARG A 321 -11.27 -8.49 -8.68
N PRO A 322 -12.25 -9.40 -8.50
CA PRO A 322 -12.86 -10.12 -9.61
C PRO A 322 -13.32 -9.18 -10.73
N GLY A 323 -12.90 -9.48 -11.97
CA GLY A 323 -13.17 -8.64 -13.15
C GLY A 323 -12.45 -7.28 -13.14
N GLY A 324 -11.56 -7.06 -12.17
CA GLY A 324 -10.78 -5.84 -11.98
C GLY A 324 -11.51 -4.71 -11.26
N VAL A 325 -12.69 -4.95 -10.66
CA VAL A 325 -13.47 -3.89 -9.99
C VAL A 325 -14.04 -4.34 -8.65
N TYR A 326 -14.63 -5.55 -8.61
CA TYR A 326 -15.35 -6.04 -7.43
C TYR A 326 -14.41 -6.21 -6.23
N PRO A 327 -14.68 -5.60 -5.07
CA PRO A 327 -13.80 -5.66 -3.90
C PRO A 327 -13.77 -7.05 -3.25
N LYS A 328 -12.58 -7.45 -2.78
CA LYS A 328 -12.41 -8.57 -1.85
C LYS A 328 -11.42 -8.16 -0.77
N TYR A 329 -11.76 -8.46 0.49
CA TYR A 329 -10.86 -8.25 1.61
C TYR A 329 -9.81 -9.38 1.67
N GLY A 330 -10.25 -10.60 1.94
CA GLY A 330 -9.44 -11.80 1.77
C GLY A 330 -9.48 -12.23 0.32
N GLY A 331 -8.38 -12.04 -0.42
CA GLY A 331 -8.21 -12.60 -1.76
C GLY A 331 -7.58 -14.00 -1.75
N VAL A 332 -6.80 -14.32 -0.70
CA VAL A 332 -5.96 -15.52 -0.60
C VAL A 332 -6.42 -16.41 0.56
N ASP A 333 -6.54 -15.84 1.76
CA ASP A 333 -6.98 -16.53 2.97
C ASP A 333 -8.51 -16.66 2.98
N ARG A 334 -8.99 -17.90 3.03
CA ARG A 334 -10.41 -18.21 2.78
C ARG A 334 -11.34 -17.78 3.88
N ASP A 335 -10.84 -17.62 5.10
CA ASP A 335 -11.63 -17.15 6.25
C ASP A 335 -12.16 -15.71 6.05
N TYR A 336 -11.55 -14.94 5.13
CA TYR A 336 -11.89 -13.55 4.85
C TYR A 336 -12.37 -13.30 3.39
N PHE A 337 -12.65 -14.37 2.63
CA PHE A 337 -13.08 -14.28 1.22
C PHE A 337 -14.62 -14.12 1.05
N GLY A 338 -15.37 -14.37 2.11
CA GLY A 338 -16.85 -14.34 2.12
C GLY A 338 -17.44 -12.98 1.73
N SER A 339 -18.69 -12.98 1.25
CA SER A 339 -19.34 -11.76 0.76
C SER A 339 -19.65 -10.73 1.85
N GLU A 340 -19.67 -11.16 3.12
CA GLU A 340 -19.86 -10.33 4.30
C GLU A 340 -18.75 -9.28 4.50
N TYR A 341 -17.62 -9.41 3.79
CA TYR A 341 -16.50 -8.46 3.79
C TYR A 341 -16.43 -7.57 2.53
N ASP A 342 -17.26 -7.82 1.51
CA ASP A 342 -17.07 -7.19 0.20
C ASP A 342 -17.36 -5.67 0.23
N GLY A 343 -18.30 -5.23 1.06
CA GLY A 343 -18.58 -3.81 1.28
C GLY A 343 -17.62 -3.10 2.24
N PHE A 344 -16.50 -3.74 2.65
CA PHE A 344 -15.59 -3.21 3.65
C PHE A 344 -14.97 -1.87 3.23
N GLN A 345 -15.18 -0.85 4.07
CA GLN A 345 -14.83 0.53 3.75
C GLN A 345 -13.33 0.69 3.50
N ASP A 346 -12.45 0.05 4.27
CA ASP A 346 -11.01 0.18 4.07
C ASP A 346 -10.50 -0.35 2.72
N VAL A 347 -11.14 -1.38 2.14
CA VAL A 347 -10.82 -1.87 0.78
C VAL A 347 -11.20 -0.83 -0.27
N PHE A 348 -12.30 -0.12 -0.04
CA PHE A 348 -12.74 0.95 -0.92
C PHE A 348 -11.87 2.21 -0.76
N THR A 349 -11.69 2.71 0.46
CA THR A 349 -11.00 3.98 0.72
C THR A 349 -9.53 3.89 0.37
N SER A 350 -8.82 2.83 0.74
CA SER A 350 -7.41 2.65 0.36
C SER A 350 -7.23 2.56 -1.16
N GLY A 351 -8.02 1.71 -1.83
CA GLY A 351 -7.98 1.55 -3.28
C GLY A 351 -8.33 2.83 -4.04
N LEU A 352 -9.39 3.53 -3.62
CA LEU A 352 -9.77 4.80 -4.24
C LEU A 352 -8.65 5.85 -4.05
N TYR A 353 -8.12 5.98 -2.85
CA TYR A 353 -7.10 6.98 -2.54
C TYR A 353 -5.82 6.78 -3.34
N THR A 354 -5.29 5.55 -3.39
CA THR A 354 -4.04 5.29 -4.13
C THR A 354 -4.21 5.48 -5.62
N ASN A 355 -5.33 5.05 -6.20
CA ASN A 355 -5.59 5.24 -7.62
C ASN A 355 -5.75 6.73 -7.98
N LEU A 356 -6.35 7.54 -7.11
CA LEU A 356 -6.42 9.00 -7.26
C LEU A 356 -5.02 9.63 -7.23
N GLU A 357 -4.23 9.33 -6.21
CA GLU A 357 -2.88 9.88 -6.00
C GLU A 357 -1.93 9.60 -7.18
N TRP A 358 -2.13 8.46 -7.85
CA TRP A 358 -1.31 8.04 -9.00
C TRP A 358 -1.93 8.32 -10.37
N GLY A 359 -3.08 8.99 -10.42
CA GLY A 359 -3.69 9.46 -11.68
C GLY A 359 -4.44 8.39 -12.46
N ARG A 360 -4.72 7.23 -11.84
CA ARG A 360 -5.47 6.10 -12.41
C ARG A 360 -6.97 6.35 -12.33
N PHE A 361 -7.42 7.43 -12.96
CA PHE A 361 -8.75 7.97 -12.79
C PHE A 361 -9.86 7.08 -13.36
N GLU A 362 -9.60 6.30 -14.42
CA GLU A 362 -10.58 5.33 -14.93
C GLU A 362 -10.84 4.23 -13.90
N THR A 363 -9.77 3.73 -13.28
CA THR A 363 -9.85 2.71 -12.21
C THR A 363 -10.56 3.27 -10.97
N ALA A 364 -10.17 4.47 -10.52
CA ALA A 364 -10.81 5.16 -9.40
C ALA A 364 -12.31 5.38 -9.64
N ARG A 365 -12.69 5.80 -10.85
CA ARG A 365 -14.08 5.95 -11.27
C ARG A 365 -14.85 4.63 -11.18
N ALA A 366 -14.27 3.53 -11.67
CA ALA A 366 -14.93 2.22 -11.64
C ALA A 366 -15.15 1.73 -10.20
N TYR A 367 -14.18 1.92 -9.31
CA TYR A 367 -14.31 1.54 -7.90
C TYR A 367 -15.36 2.39 -7.17
N PHE A 368 -15.38 3.70 -7.39
CA PHE A 368 -16.42 4.57 -6.85
C PHE A 368 -17.80 4.11 -7.35
N ASP A 369 -17.96 3.91 -8.66
CA ASP A 369 -19.26 3.53 -9.20
C ASP A 369 -19.75 2.18 -8.67
N ASN A 370 -18.88 1.16 -8.60
CA ASN A 370 -19.21 -0.14 -8.06
C ASN A 370 -19.54 -0.07 -6.56
N TYR A 371 -18.71 0.61 -5.76
CA TYR A 371 -18.94 0.72 -4.31
C TYR A 371 -20.31 1.34 -4.01
N PHE A 372 -20.59 2.49 -4.61
CA PHE A 372 -21.85 3.19 -4.37
C PHE A 372 -23.04 2.56 -5.07
N SER A 373 -22.86 1.73 -6.11
CA SER A 373 -23.98 1.00 -6.75
C SER A 373 -24.39 -0.24 -5.96
N ASP A 374 -23.42 -1.02 -5.50
CA ASP A 374 -23.64 -2.39 -5.03
C ASP A 374 -23.50 -2.55 -3.52
N PHE A 375 -22.77 -1.64 -2.86
CA PHE A 375 -22.41 -1.78 -1.44
C PHE A 375 -22.85 -0.63 -0.56
N VAL A 376 -23.52 0.41 -1.08
CA VAL A 376 -24.10 1.48 -0.26
C VAL A 376 -25.61 1.51 -0.46
N ASP A 377 -26.38 1.39 0.63
CA ASP A 377 -27.83 1.41 0.58
C ASP A 377 -28.41 2.84 0.46
N ALA A 378 -29.74 2.95 0.42
CA ALA A 378 -30.42 4.25 0.33
C ALA A 378 -30.28 5.13 1.60
N ASN A 379 -29.86 4.54 2.71
CA ASN A 379 -29.59 5.24 3.97
C ASN A 379 -28.12 5.65 4.11
N GLY A 380 -27.29 5.36 3.09
CA GLY A 380 -25.87 5.66 3.11
C GLY A 380 -25.04 4.66 3.90
N MET A 381 -25.63 3.52 4.29
CA MET A 381 -24.96 2.47 5.06
C MET A 381 -24.25 1.49 4.13
N PRO A 382 -23.00 1.09 4.45
CA PRO A 382 -22.31 0.07 3.69
C PRO A 382 -22.92 -1.31 3.95
N ASN A 383 -23.01 -2.13 2.92
CA ASN A 383 -23.37 -3.53 2.99
C ASN A 383 -22.16 -4.35 3.46
N MET A 384 -21.88 -4.26 4.74
CA MET A 384 -20.78 -4.93 5.43
C MET A 384 -21.21 -5.20 6.88
N ARG A 385 -20.71 -6.30 7.47
CA ARG A 385 -21.13 -6.78 8.80
C ARG A 385 -21.04 -5.75 9.94
N GLY A 386 -20.09 -4.80 9.87
CA GLY A 386 -19.84 -3.80 10.90
C GLY A 386 -19.28 -2.50 10.29
N PRO A 387 -20.10 -1.45 10.10
CA PRO A 387 -19.61 -0.16 9.61
C PRO A 387 -18.65 0.49 10.61
N GLU A 388 -17.71 1.25 10.07
CA GLU A 388 -16.71 1.98 10.83
C GLU A 388 -16.98 3.48 10.73
N THR A 389 -17.15 4.11 11.88
CA THR A 389 -17.74 5.46 11.94
C THR A 389 -16.83 6.50 11.28
N ALA A 390 -15.52 6.44 11.55
CA ALA A 390 -14.52 7.30 10.94
C ALA A 390 -14.47 7.18 9.41
N GLN A 391 -14.68 5.96 8.88
CA GLN A 391 -14.59 5.69 7.45
C GLN A 391 -15.72 6.35 6.63
N PHE A 392 -16.85 6.71 7.24
CA PHE A 392 -17.84 7.56 6.56
C PHE A 392 -17.25 8.94 6.24
N GLY A 393 -16.51 9.53 7.17
CA GLY A 393 -15.83 10.80 6.98
C GLY A 393 -14.72 10.72 5.92
N LEU A 394 -13.87 9.70 6.01
CA LEU A 394 -12.84 9.45 5.00
C LEU A 394 -13.44 9.22 3.61
N THR A 395 -14.54 8.46 3.51
CA THR A 395 -15.26 8.25 2.25
C THR A 395 -15.70 9.58 1.63
N LEU A 396 -16.36 10.45 2.39
CA LEU A 396 -16.79 11.76 1.89
C LEU A 396 -15.61 12.63 1.43
N SER A 397 -14.50 12.64 2.18
CA SER A 397 -13.28 13.35 1.80
C SER A 397 -12.68 12.83 0.48
N LEU A 398 -12.65 11.51 0.29
CA LEU A 398 -12.13 10.91 -0.95
C LEU A 398 -13.04 11.14 -2.15
N LEU A 399 -14.36 11.22 -1.97
CA LEU A 399 -15.29 11.60 -3.03
C LEU A 399 -15.10 13.07 -3.46
N ALA A 400 -14.88 13.97 -2.50
CA ALA A 400 -14.51 15.35 -2.79
C ALA A 400 -13.16 15.42 -3.53
N ARG A 401 -12.15 14.66 -3.10
CA ARG A 401 -10.87 14.54 -3.80
C ARG A 401 -11.05 14.03 -5.23
N TYR A 402 -11.84 12.97 -5.42
CA TYR A 402 -12.20 12.44 -6.74
C TYR A 402 -12.81 13.54 -7.63
N PHE A 403 -13.78 14.30 -7.11
CA PHE A 403 -14.39 15.39 -7.85
C PHE A 403 -13.38 16.49 -8.20
N ASN A 404 -12.54 16.90 -7.26
CA ASN A 404 -11.52 17.92 -7.46
C ASN A 404 -10.45 17.51 -8.50
N TYR A 405 -10.14 16.21 -8.58
CA TYR A 405 -9.14 15.69 -9.52
C TYR A 405 -9.70 15.48 -10.92
N THR A 406 -10.98 15.11 -11.05
CA THR A 406 -11.56 14.61 -12.31
C THR A 406 -12.61 15.53 -12.92
N GLY A 407 -13.29 16.33 -12.09
CA GLY A 407 -14.46 17.09 -12.50
C GLY A 407 -15.67 16.25 -12.91
N ASP A 408 -15.71 14.93 -12.62
CA ASP A 408 -16.80 14.03 -13.04
C ASP A 408 -18.10 14.32 -12.27
N ARG A 409 -18.81 15.37 -12.70
CA ARG A 409 -20.12 15.72 -12.16
C ARG A 409 -21.15 14.62 -12.37
N ALA A 410 -21.04 13.85 -13.45
CA ALA A 410 -22.06 12.87 -13.81
C ALA A 410 -22.10 11.74 -12.79
N LEU A 411 -20.94 11.22 -12.38
CA LEU A 411 -20.87 10.17 -11.36
C LEU A 411 -21.28 10.69 -9.98
N MET A 412 -20.84 11.89 -9.61
CA MET A 412 -21.25 12.53 -8.34
C MET A 412 -22.77 12.69 -8.26
N LEU A 413 -23.41 13.13 -9.35
CA LEU A 413 -24.87 13.29 -9.42
C LEU A 413 -25.62 11.96 -9.49
N LYS A 414 -25.06 10.93 -10.16
CA LYS A 414 -25.64 9.57 -10.18
C LYS A 414 -25.82 9.04 -8.76
N HIS A 415 -24.82 9.22 -7.90
CA HIS A 415 -24.80 8.71 -6.53
C HIS A 415 -25.20 9.72 -5.47
N ARG A 416 -25.62 10.93 -5.87
CA ARG A 416 -25.96 12.03 -4.96
C ARG A 416 -26.83 11.62 -3.77
N PRO A 417 -27.96 10.89 -3.94
CA PRO A 417 -28.80 10.52 -2.80
C PRO A 417 -28.07 9.68 -1.75
N ARG A 418 -27.22 8.73 -2.19
CA ARG A 418 -26.45 7.86 -1.29
C ARG A 418 -25.34 8.63 -0.59
N ILE A 419 -24.68 9.56 -1.27
CA ILE A 419 -23.63 10.41 -0.68
C ILE A 419 -24.23 11.36 0.38
N GLU A 420 -25.36 12.01 0.07
CA GLU A 420 -26.07 12.86 1.03
C GLU A 420 -26.57 12.05 2.24
N ALA A 421 -27.02 10.81 2.03
CA ALA A 421 -27.40 9.91 3.11
C ALA A 421 -26.21 9.51 3.98
N THR A 422 -25.03 9.24 3.39
CA THR A 422 -23.79 9.00 4.14
C THR A 422 -23.39 10.20 5.01
N ALA A 423 -23.49 11.43 4.47
CA ALA A 423 -23.25 12.64 5.26
C ALA A 423 -24.29 12.84 6.37
N ARG A 424 -25.55 12.43 6.13
CA ARG A 424 -26.62 12.47 7.13
C ARG A 424 -26.35 11.52 8.30
N VAL A 425 -25.77 10.34 8.09
CA VAL A 425 -25.36 9.44 9.20
C VAL A 425 -24.50 10.20 10.22
N LEU A 426 -23.49 10.95 9.76
CA LEU A 426 -22.62 11.73 10.63
C LEU A 426 -23.35 12.89 11.32
N ALA A 427 -24.23 13.57 10.60
CA ALA A 427 -25.04 14.67 11.14
C ALA A 427 -25.99 14.18 12.25
N ASP A 428 -26.67 13.05 12.03
CA ASP A 428 -27.60 12.46 12.99
C ASP A 428 -26.85 12.00 14.26
N LEU A 429 -25.67 11.40 14.11
CA LEU A 429 -24.81 11.04 15.25
C LEU A 429 -24.35 12.28 16.05
N GLN A 430 -24.08 13.39 15.38
CA GLN A 430 -23.76 14.65 16.05
C GLN A 430 -24.98 15.24 16.78
N ASP A 431 -26.18 15.15 16.20
CA ASP A 431 -27.40 15.61 16.86
C ASP A 431 -27.66 14.84 18.17
N ILE A 432 -27.44 13.53 18.16
CA ILE A 432 -27.46 12.70 19.37
C ILE A 432 -26.41 13.18 20.38
N ALA A 433 -25.18 13.46 19.95
CA ALA A 433 -24.11 13.93 20.82
C ALA A 433 -24.37 15.33 21.41
N LEU A 434 -25.04 16.21 20.68
CA LEU A 434 -25.36 17.58 21.12
C LEU A 434 -26.54 17.63 22.09
N ALA A 435 -27.44 16.65 22.02
CA ALA A 435 -28.57 16.47 22.93
C ALA A 435 -28.16 16.00 24.34
N LEU A 436 -26.90 15.57 24.53
CA LEU A 436 -26.36 15.25 25.85
C LEU A 436 -26.37 16.48 26.78
N PRO A 437 -26.50 16.29 28.12
CA PRO A 437 -26.45 17.38 29.08
C PRO A 437 -25.21 18.25 28.92
N ALA A 438 -25.33 19.55 29.19
CA ALA A 438 -24.20 20.49 29.03
C ALA A 438 -22.96 20.15 29.87
N ALA A 439 -23.13 19.41 30.97
CA ALA A 439 -22.05 18.96 31.84
C ALA A 439 -21.46 17.59 31.42
N ASP A 440 -22.03 16.91 30.43
CA ASP A 440 -21.50 15.64 29.94
C ASP A 440 -20.17 15.89 29.21
N PRO A 441 -19.05 15.26 29.63
CA PRO A 441 -17.73 15.48 29.06
C PRO A 441 -17.60 14.95 27.61
N THR A 442 -18.60 14.22 27.13
CA THR A 442 -18.67 13.65 25.78
C THR A 442 -19.61 14.42 24.85
N ARG A 443 -20.26 15.48 25.34
CA ARG A 443 -21.18 16.32 24.55
C ARG A 443 -20.48 16.87 23.31
N GLY A 444 -21.10 16.68 22.15
CA GLY A 444 -20.58 17.11 20.85
C GLY A 444 -19.58 16.15 20.19
N LEU A 445 -19.18 15.07 20.85
CA LEU A 445 -18.38 14.00 20.24
C LEU A 445 -19.28 12.85 19.78
N ILE A 446 -19.17 12.47 18.51
CA ILE A 446 -20.00 11.40 17.95
C ILE A 446 -19.55 10.03 18.48
N ARG A 447 -20.53 9.21 18.84
CA ARG A 447 -20.32 7.81 19.26
C ARG A 447 -20.50 6.87 18.08
N GLY A 448 -19.72 5.81 18.06
CA GLY A 448 -19.85 4.77 17.04
C GLY A 448 -18.70 3.77 17.10
N TRP A 449 -18.87 2.65 16.43
CA TRP A 449 -17.80 1.66 16.29
C TRP A 449 -16.60 2.27 15.57
N ASN A 450 -15.42 1.95 16.08
CA ASN A 450 -14.16 2.22 15.38
C ASN A 450 -13.72 1.05 14.51
N GLU A 451 -14.05 -0.19 14.86
CA GLU A 451 -13.57 -1.38 14.14
C GLU A 451 -14.72 -2.31 13.80
N SER A 452 -14.70 -2.83 12.57
CA SER A 452 -15.71 -3.75 12.04
C SER A 452 -15.88 -5.03 12.87
N ASP A 453 -14.80 -5.56 13.45
CA ASP A 453 -14.83 -6.74 14.33
C ASP A 453 -15.62 -6.55 15.62
N ALA A 454 -15.97 -5.32 15.99
CA ALA A 454 -16.87 -5.07 17.12
C ALA A 454 -18.18 -5.86 16.97
N CYS A 455 -18.72 -6.00 15.75
CA CYS A 455 -19.98 -6.70 15.49
C CYS A 455 -19.95 -8.22 15.80
N LEU A 456 -18.77 -8.85 15.87
CA LEU A 456 -18.64 -10.29 16.14
C LEU A 456 -18.68 -10.64 17.63
N ASN A 457 -18.75 -9.63 18.49
CA ASN A 457 -18.70 -9.81 19.92
C ASN A 457 -20.11 -9.84 20.52
N ALA A 458 -20.27 -10.51 21.67
CA ALA A 458 -21.56 -10.63 22.34
C ALA A 458 -22.13 -9.30 22.88
N ARG A 459 -21.27 -8.28 23.05
CA ARG A 459 -21.61 -6.94 23.54
C ARG A 459 -20.94 -5.86 22.67
N PRO A 460 -21.35 -5.69 21.41
CA PRO A 460 -20.72 -4.75 20.49
C PRO A 460 -20.91 -3.28 20.91
N GLU A 461 -21.92 -2.99 21.74
CA GLU A 461 -22.15 -1.67 22.33
C GLU A 461 -20.99 -1.19 23.21
N THR A 462 -20.13 -2.10 23.67
CA THR A 462 -18.89 -1.77 24.40
C THR A 462 -18.02 -0.78 23.63
N TRP A 463 -17.97 -0.90 22.30
CA TRP A 463 -17.15 -0.06 21.43
C TRP A 463 -17.98 1.02 20.71
N TRP A 464 -19.22 1.26 21.14
CA TRP A 464 -20.01 2.40 20.69
C TRP A 464 -19.64 3.65 21.52
N GLN A 465 -18.40 4.11 21.36
CA GLN A 465 -17.77 5.10 22.23
C GLN A 465 -17.49 6.42 21.49
N PRO A 466 -17.32 7.54 22.23
CA PRO A 466 -17.02 8.85 21.65
C PRO A 466 -15.53 8.97 21.33
N TYR A 467 -15.02 8.07 20.48
CA TYR A 467 -13.63 8.10 20.06
C TYR A 467 -13.32 9.39 19.29
N TYR A 468 -12.17 10.00 19.57
CA TYR A 468 -11.78 11.23 18.90
C TYR A 468 -11.70 11.07 17.38
N ALA A 469 -11.22 9.92 16.90
CA ALA A 469 -11.12 9.58 15.48
C ALA A 469 -12.45 9.73 14.73
N ASN A 470 -13.56 9.27 15.32
CA ASN A 470 -14.89 9.34 14.70
C ASN A 470 -15.26 10.79 14.41
N SER A 471 -15.11 11.67 15.40
CA SER A 471 -15.46 13.08 15.27
C SER A 471 -14.47 13.84 14.38
N ALA A 472 -13.18 13.49 14.43
CA ALA A 472 -12.15 14.12 13.61
C ALA A 472 -12.39 13.86 12.11
N PHE A 473 -12.66 12.62 11.74
CA PHE A 473 -12.97 12.29 10.35
C PHE A 473 -14.33 12.79 9.90
N ALA A 474 -15.33 12.80 10.78
CA ALA A 474 -16.60 13.44 10.47
C ALA A 474 -16.42 14.92 10.15
N ALA A 475 -15.60 15.64 10.93
CA ALA A 475 -15.25 17.01 10.66
C ALA A 475 -14.58 17.17 9.28
N ARG A 476 -13.58 16.33 8.97
CA ARG A 476 -12.88 16.36 7.68
C ARG A 476 -13.80 16.07 6.50
N GLY A 477 -14.58 14.99 6.58
CA GLY A 477 -15.47 14.55 5.51
C GLY A 477 -16.56 15.57 5.20
N LEU A 478 -17.19 16.14 6.22
CA LEU A 478 -18.24 17.17 6.06
C LEU A 478 -17.69 18.47 5.46
N LYS A 479 -16.46 18.88 5.84
CA LYS A 479 -15.81 20.05 5.24
C LYS A 479 -15.61 19.84 3.74
N ASP A 480 -14.96 18.75 3.38
CA ASP A 480 -14.53 18.51 2.01
C ASP A 480 -15.69 18.33 1.04
N ILE A 481 -16.70 17.57 1.47
CA ILE A 481 -17.86 17.32 0.63
C ILE A 481 -18.71 18.57 0.47
N ALA A 482 -18.72 19.49 1.45
CA ALA A 482 -19.39 20.78 1.33
C ALA A 482 -18.78 21.63 0.21
N ASP A 483 -17.45 21.71 0.13
CA ASP A 483 -16.75 22.43 -0.95
C ASP A 483 -17.06 21.83 -2.33
N ALA A 484 -17.06 20.49 -2.43
CA ALA A 484 -17.46 19.80 -3.66
C ALA A 484 -18.94 20.03 -4.02
N TRP A 485 -19.84 20.01 -3.04
CA TRP A 485 -21.27 20.28 -3.25
C TRP A 485 -21.53 21.72 -3.69
N GLN A 486 -20.79 22.68 -3.15
CA GLN A 486 -20.85 24.07 -3.60
C GLN A 486 -20.51 24.17 -5.09
N ALA A 487 -19.43 23.53 -5.54
CA ALA A 487 -19.03 23.50 -6.94
C ALA A 487 -20.02 22.73 -7.85
N LEU A 488 -20.78 21.77 -7.30
CA LEU A 488 -21.83 21.06 -8.02
C LEU A 488 -23.13 21.87 -8.16
N GLY A 489 -23.25 23.02 -7.48
CA GLY A 489 -24.45 23.87 -7.47
C GLY A 489 -25.52 23.41 -6.47
N ALA A 490 -25.12 22.76 -5.38
CA ALA A 490 -26.03 22.38 -4.31
C ALA A 490 -26.57 23.60 -3.53
N GLY A 491 -27.67 23.41 -2.81
CA GLY A 491 -28.32 24.49 -2.05
C GLY A 491 -27.42 25.05 -0.95
N ALA A 492 -27.27 26.38 -0.88
CA ALA A 492 -26.41 27.07 0.07
C ALA A 492 -26.64 26.65 1.53
N ALA A 493 -27.89 26.34 1.91
CA ALA A 493 -28.23 25.90 3.26
C ALA A 493 -27.57 24.57 3.68
N GLN A 494 -27.45 23.60 2.75
CA GLN A 494 -26.83 22.30 3.03
C GLN A 494 -25.32 22.44 3.19
N VAL A 495 -24.67 23.20 2.28
CA VAL A 495 -23.24 23.51 2.35
C VAL A 495 -22.92 24.19 3.69
N GLN A 496 -23.66 25.25 4.04
CA GLN A 496 -23.49 25.95 5.31
C GLN A 496 -23.71 25.04 6.53
N ALA A 497 -24.69 24.12 6.47
CA ALA A 497 -24.93 23.18 7.55
C ALA A 497 -23.75 22.22 7.75
N TRP A 498 -23.21 21.64 6.68
CA TRP A 498 -22.04 20.76 6.76
C TRP A 498 -20.78 21.49 7.22
N THR A 499 -20.51 22.71 6.71
CA THR A 499 -19.38 23.54 7.16
C THR A 499 -19.46 23.88 8.64
N ARG A 500 -20.66 24.25 9.14
CA ARG A 500 -20.88 24.53 10.56
C ARG A 500 -20.61 23.29 11.41
N ARG A 501 -21.23 22.16 11.06
CA ARG A 501 -21.07 20.89 11.78
C ARG A 501 -19.61 20.45 11.82
N SER A 502 -18.88 20.58 10.72
CA SER A 502 -17.44 20.30 10.66
C SER A 502 -16.64 21.12 11.67
N THR A 503 -16.91 22.43 11.72
CA THR A 503 -16.22 23.35 12.65
C THR A 503 -16.50 22.96 14.10
N GLU A 504 -17.76 22.74 14.45
CA GLU A 504 -18.20 22.33 15.80
C GLU A 504 -17.55 21.01 16.24
N LEU A 505 -17.52 20.00 15.35
CA LEU A 505 -16.89 18.70 15.63
C LEU A 505 -15.38 18.83 15.87
N ARG A 506 -14.67 19.58 15.03
CA ARG A 506 -13.23 19.82 15.18
C ARG A 506 -12.94 20.51 16.51
N GLU A 507 -13.69 21.56 16.84
CA GLU A 507 -13.53 22.30 18.09
C GLU A 507 -13.81 21.42 19.31
N ALA A 508 -14.85 20.58 19.26
CA ALA A 508 -15.17 19.63 20.33
C ALA A 508 -14.04 18.62 20.54
N VAL A 509 -13.46 18.06 19.46
CA VAL A 509 -12.31 17.15 19.54
C VAL A 509 -11.12 17.83 20.20
N VAL A 510 -10.72 19.01 19.71
CA VAL A 510 -9.55 19.73 20.23
C VAL A 510 -9.74 20.10 21.70
N ALA A 511 -10.91 20.64 22.06
CA ALA A 511 -11.22 21.03 23.43
C ALA A 511 -11.19 19.83 24.37
N SER A 512 -11.86 18.73 23.99
CA SER A 512 -11.91 17.51 24.80
C SER A 512 -10.53 16.86 24.94
N MET A 513 -9.75 16.77 23.86
CA MET A 513 -8.39 16.24 23.92
C MET A 513 -7.53 17.03 24.89
N ARG A 514 -7.52 18.38 24.81
CA ARG A 514 -6.77 19.24 25.74
C ARG A 514 -7.18 19.02 27.19
N ALA A 515 -8.48 18.91 27.46
CA ALA A 515 -9.00 18.68 28.82
C ALA A 515 -8.63 17.29 29.38
N ASN A 516 -8.33 16.31 28.53
CA ASN A 516 -8.08 14.92 28.91
C ASN A 516 -6.60 14.50 28.77
N ILE A 517 -5.67 15.43 28.54
CA ILE A 517 -4.24 15.12 28.54
C ILE A 517 -3.83 14.63 29.93
N ARG A 518 -3.24 13.44 30.00
CA ARG A 518 -2.73 12.83 31.22
C ARG A 518 -1.31 13.29 31.49
N HIS A 519 -1.19 14.45 32.15
CA HIS A 519 0.09 15.05 32.55
C HIS A 519 0.73 14.37 33.77
N ASP A 520 -0.01 13.55 34.49
CA ASP A 520 0.47 12.70 35.58
C ASP A 520 1.37 11.57 35.08
N LEU A 521 1.24 11.18 33.81
CA LEU A 521 2.14 10.24 33.15
C LEU A 521 3.37 10.97 32.57
N LYS A 522 4.48 10.24 32.42
CA LYS A 522 5.74 10.73 31.85
C LYS A 522 6.25 9.76 30.76
N PRO A 523 6.30 10.17 29.47
CA PRO A 523 5.83 11.47 28.93
C PRO A 523 4.30 11.65 29.04
N ALA A 524 3.78 12.83 28.70
CA ALA A 524 2.32 13.03 28.76
C ALA A 524 1.60 12.09 27.77
N TYR A 525 0.40 11.64 28.13
CA TYR A 525 -0.40 10.69 27.36
C TYR A 525 -1.72 11.33 26.94
N VAL A 526 -2.10 11.14 25.68
CA VAL A 526 -3.43 11.50 25.18
C VAL A 526 -4.24 10.24 25.01
N PRO A 527 -5.38 10.04 25.72
CA PRO A 527 -6.22 8.88 25.53
C PRO A 527 -7.00 8.91 24.20
N PRO A 528 -7.53 7.77 23.72
CA PRO A 528 -8.30 7.73 22.47
C PRO A 528 -9.73 8.33 22.60
N MET A 529 -10.20 8.56 23.82
CA MET A 529 -11.52 9.12 24.15
C MET A 529 -11.51 9.79 25.53
N PRO A 530 -12.44 10.73 25.83
CA PRO A 530 -12.52 11.39 27.13
C PRO A 530 -12.83 10.41 28.28
N GLY A 531 -12.44 10.77 29.50
CA GLY A 531 -12.72 9.99 30.71
C GLY A 531 -11.88 8.71 30.86
N THR A 532 -10.91 8.48 29.98
CA THR A 532 -10.04 7.29 30.02
C THR A 532 -8.99 7.41 31.12
N THR A 533 -8.90 6.40 31.99
CA THR A 533 -8.01 6.40 33.16
C THR A 533 -6.79 5.50 33.03
N LEU A 534 -6.77 4.56 32.09
CA LEU A 534 -5.64 3.65 31.86
C LEU A 534 -5.00 3.88 30.48
N PRO A 535 -3.66 3.80 30.36
CA PRO A 535 -3.01 3.64 29.06
C PRO A 535 -3.52 2.40 28.33
N PHE A 536 -3.59 2.47 27.00
CA PHE A 536 -4.29 1.44 26.22
C PHE A 536 -3.77 0.00 26.43
N ARG A 537 -2.47 -0.22 26.69
CA ARG A 537 -1.95 -1.58 26.96
C ARG A 537 -2.32 -2.09 28.34
N GLU A 538 -2.39 -1.20 29.32
CA GLU A 538 -2.82 -1.51 30.68
C GLU A 538 -4.32 -1.80 30.70
N ALA A 539 -5.13 -1.00 29.99
CA ALA A 539 -6.55 -1.25 29.80
C ALA A 539 -6.80 -2.62 29.16
N MET A 540 -6.07 -2.92 28.08
CA MET A 540 -6.12 -4.24 27.42
C MET A 540 -5.68 -5.40 28.35
N ALA A 541 -4.88 -5.15 29.38
CA ALA A 541 -4.50 -6.16 30.36
C ALA A 541 -5.55 -6.31 31.47
N ALA A 542 -6.13 -5.21 31.94
CA ALA A 542 -7.03 -5.15 33.10
C ALA A 542 -8.51 -5.39 32.76
N GLU A 543 -8.94 -5.10 31.54
CA GLU A 543 -10.35 -5.09 31.13
C GLU A 543 -10.67 -6.24 30.15
N ARG A 544 -11.89 -6.79 30.25
CA ARG A 544 -12.36 -7.95 29.45
C ARG A 544 -13.86 -7.82 29.11
N PRO A 545 -14.23 -7.30 27.93
CA PRO A 545 -13.39 -6.57 26.95
C PRO A 545 -12.99 -5.17 27.43
N SER A 546 -11.93 -4.59 26.84
CA SER A 546 -11.58 -3.19 27.04
C SER A 546 -12.35 -2.29 26.05
N PRO A 547 -12.96 -1.17 26.51
CA PRO A 547 -13.48 -0.14 25.61
C PRO A 547 -12.41 0.54 24.75
N GLN A 548 -11.12 0.35 25.05
CA GLN A 548 -9.99 0.89 24.27
C GLN A 548 -9.46 -0.07 23.20
N GLN A 549 -10.17 -1.16 22.89
CA GLN A 549 -9.76 -2.14 21.88
C GLN A 549 -9.47 -1.47 20.52
N TRP A 550 -8.52 -2.04 19.77
CA TRP A 550 -8.00 -1.53 18.49
C TRP A 550 -7.53 -0.05 18.54
N PRO A 551 -6.75 0.34 19.55
CA PRO A 551 -6.35 1.74 19.69
C PRO A 551 -5.44 2.21 18.55
N HIS A 552 -4.77 1.27 17.87
CA HIS A 552 -3.94 1.56 16.70
C HIS A 552 -4.74 2.24 15.58
N ARG A 553 -5.97 1.77 15.34
CA ARG A 553 -6.89 2.39 14.40
C ARG A 553 -7.29 3.78 14.84
N LEU A 554 -7.68 3.92 16.11
CA LEU A 554 -8.12 5.19 16.70
C LEU A 554 -7.09 6.30 16.50
N TYR A 555 -5.81 6.03 16.77
CA TYR A 555 -4.78 7.05 16.55
C TYR A 555 -4.43 7.23 15.07
N ALA A 556 -4.33 6.16 14.29
CA ALA A 556 -4.01 6.25 12.87
C ALA A 556 -5.05 7.11 12.12
N GLU A 557 -6.33 6.88 12.39
CA GLU A 557 -7.44 7.61 11.80
C GLU A 557 -7.55 9.05 12.33
N LEU A 558 -7.37 9.25 13.64
CA LEU A 558 -7.33 10.60 14.23
C LEU A 558 -6.25 11.48 13.59
N LEU A 559 -5.06 10.93 13.36
CA LEU A 559 -3.96 11.64 12.71
C LEU A 559 -4.22 11.85 11.22
N HIS A 560 -4.83 10.87 10.55
CA HIS A 560 -5.14 10.95 9.12
C HIS A 560 -6.17 12.03 8.78
N ALA A 561 -7.12 12.31 9.69
CA ALA A 561 -8.11 13.34 9.48
C ALA A 561 -7.50 14.75 9.28
N ASP A 562 -6.28 14.99 9.78
CA ASP A 562 -5.54 16.25 9.65
C ASP A 562 -6.32 17.49 10.13
N VAL A 563 -7.08 17.34 11.21
CA VAL A 563 -7.89 18.43 11.82
C VAL A 563 -7.34 18.91 13.17
N LEU A 564 -6.25 18.29 13.65
CA LEU A 564 -5.65 18.63 14.93
C LEU A 564 -4.61 19.74 14.79
N PRO A 565 -4.52 20.66 15.77
CA PRO A 565 -3.35 21.51 15.94
C PRO A 565 -2.05 20.68 16.04
N ALA A 566 -0.96 21.23 15.51
CA ALA A 566 0.33 20.54 15.41
C ALA A 566 0.88 20.05 16.76
N ASP A 567 0.61 20.75 17.87
CA ASP A 567 1.02 20.34 19.21
C ASP A 567 0.29 19.07 19.67
N LEU A 568 -1.02 18.97 19.41
CA LEU A 568 -1.80 17.78 19.74
C LEU A 568 -1.47 16.60 18.83
N ALA A 569 -1.25 16.84 17.53
CA ALA A 569 -0.84 15.80 16.60
C ALA A 569 0.53 15.21 17.00
N ASN A 570 1.50 16.05 17.37
CA ASN A 570 2.78 15.59 17.91
C ASN A 570 2.60 14.77 19.19
N LEU A 571 1.77 15.22 20.13
CA LEU A 571 1.53 14.51 21.37
C LEU A 571 0.84 13.16 21.17
N ALA A 572 -0.07 13.05 20.19
CA ALA A 572 -0.68 11.77 19.81
C ALA A 572 0.34 10.79 19.20
N ILE A 573 1.25 11.28 18.35
CA ILE A 573 2.36 10.48 17.83
C ILE A 573 3.28 10.02 18.98
N ASP A 574 3.65 10.94 19.87
CA ASP A 574 4.52 10.59 21.00
C ASP A 574 3.83 9.65 21.98
N THR A 575 2.51 9.72 22.11
CA THR A 575 1.71 8.73 22.84
C THR A 575 1.89 7.33 22.23
N LEU A 576 1.74 7.18 20.91
CA LEU A 576 1.98 5.89 20.24
C LEU A 576 3.41 5.39 20.46
N ARG A 577 4.42 6.25 20.29
CA ARG A 577 5.84 5.86 20.42
C ARG A 577 6.21 5.39 21.82
N ASN A 578 5.65 5.99 22.86
CA ASN A 578 6.06 5.75 24.24
C ASN A 578 5.23 4.68 24.96
N TYR A 579 3.98 4.43 24.52
CA TYR A 579 3.05 3.55 25.22
C TYR A 579 2.78 2.23 24.49
N GLY A 580 3.62 1.88 23.52
CA GLY A 580 3.60 0.60 22.81
C GLY A 580 2.69 0.58 21.58
N GLY A 581 2.47 1.75 21.00
CA GLY A 581 1.71 1.97 19.79
C GLY A 581 2.53 1.97 18.50
N THR A 582 3.86 1.86 18.58
CA THR A 582 4.73 1.65 17.40
C THR A 582 5.70 0.47 17.58
N THR A 583 6.12 -0.12 16.46
CA THR A 583 7.18 -1.12 16.37
C THR A 583 8.01 -0.80 15.13
N LEU A 584 9.34 -0.63 15.28
CA LEU A 584 10.21 -0.24 14.17
C LEU A 584 9.73 1.05 13.46
N GLY A 585 9.11 1.98 14.20
CA GLY A 585 8.59 3.23 13.68
C GLY A 585 7.26 3.13 12.92
N VAL A 586 6.73 1.92 12.70
CA VAL A 586 5.39 1.69 12.13
C VAL A 586 4.38 1.52 13.27
N VAL A 587 3.12 1.88 13.05
CA VAL A 587 2.05 1.61 14.02
C VAL A 587 2.04 0.10 14.36
N ALA A 588 1.89 -0.24 15.64
CA ALA A 588 1.88 -1.62 16.11
C ALA A 588 0.47 -2.20 16.12
N ASN A 589 0.34 -3.54 16.05
CA ASN A 589 -0.89 -4.19 16.51
C ASN A 589 -0.88 -4.23 18.05
N ILE A 590 -1.65 -3.33 18.65
CA ILE A 590 -1.59 -3.04 20.08
C ILE A 590 -2.38 -4.08 20.90
N GLY A 591 -1.68 -4.71 21.84
CA GLY A 591 -2.27 -5.57 22.87
C GLY A 591 -1.51 -5.46 24.21
N PRO A 592 -1.84 -6.31 25.19
CA PRO A 592 -1.18 -6.32 26.49
C PRO A 592 0.34 -6.47 26.37
N ALA A 593 1.08 -5.89 27.32
CA ALA A 593 2.51 -6.14 27.44
C ALA A 593 2.77 -7.61 27.78
N ARG A 594 3.59 -8.28 26.96
CA ARG A 594 3.96 -9.67 27.16
C ARG A 594 5.33 -9.98 26.55
N PRO A 595 6.13 -10.87 27.16
CA PRO A 595 7.38 -11.35 26.58
C PRO A 595 7.16 -11.97 25.19
N GLY A 596 8.16 -11.88 24.33
CA GLY A 596 8.17 -12.54 23.02
C GLY A 596 7.18 -12.02 21.98
N ALA A 597 6.39 -10.97 22.25
CA ALA A 597 5.34 -10.51 21.36
C ALA A 597 5.44 -9.02 21.00
N ARG A 598 5.71 -8.78 19.71
CA ARG A 598 5.62 -7.47 19.08
C ARG A 598 5.31 -7.64 17.59
N SER A 599 4.52 -6.74 17.02
CA SER A 599 4.13 -6.79 15.62
C SER A 599 3.90 -5.39 15.07
N ILE A 600 4.06 -5.29 13.76
CA ILE A 600 3.70 -4.15 12.93
C ILE A 600 2.24 -4.35 12.48
N LEU A 601 1.53 -3.23 12.35
CA LEU A 601 0.24 -3.14 11.67
C LEU A 601 0.46 -2.41 10.34
N GLY A 602 0.59 -3.16 9.25
CA GLY A 602 0.64 -2.58 7.90
C GLY A 602 -0.72 -2.00 7.48
N PHE A 603 -1.78 -2.61 7.99
CA PHE A 603 -3.16 -2.15 7.80
C PHE A 603 -3.36 -0.71 8.34
N ILE A 604 -3.96 0.17 7.53
CA ILE A 604 -4.40 1.56 7.84
C ILE A 604 -3.37 2.54 8.42
N SER A 605 -2.11 2.14 8.58
CA SER A 605 -1.09 2.93 9.28
C SER A 605 -0.52 4.09 8.44
N TYR A 606 -0.87 4.19 7.15
CA TYR A 606 -0.43 5.26 6.25
C TYR A 606 -0.85 6.67 6.71
N GLY A 607 -1.96 6.80 7.45
CA GLY A 607 -2.40 8.08 8.02
C GLY A 607 -1.42 8.66 9.06
N TYR A 608 -0.84 7.79 9.89
CA TYR A 608 0.24 8.14 10.82
C TYR A 608 1.47 8.64 10.06
N ALA A 609 1.89 7.93 9.01
CA ALA A 609 3.03 8.32 8.18
C ALA A 609 2.81 9.65 7.45
N GLN A 610 1.59 9.92 6.97
CA GLN A 610 1.26 11.22 6.37
C GLN A 610 1.42 12.36 7.38
N MET A 611 0.96 12.18 8.62
CA MET A 611 1.10 13.20 9.65
C MET A 611 2.56 13.42 10.07
N LEU A 612 3.40 12.37 10.07
CA LEU A 612 4.86 12.55 10.24
C LEU A 612 5.44 13.49 9.19
N LEU A 613 5.06 13.33 7.91
CA LEU A 613 5.46 14.27 6.87
C LEU A 613 4.95 15.67 7.17
N ARG A 614 3.65 15.84 7.46
CA ARG A 614 3.04 17.17 7.71
C ARG A 614 3.75 17.94 8.82
N LEU A 615 4.12 17.24 9.89
CA LEU A 615 4.84 17.79 11.05
C LEU A 615 6.36 17.90 10.85
N ASP A 616 6.85 17.61 9.64
CA ASP A 616 8.27 17.64 9.27
C ASP A 616 9.16 16.67 10.08
N ARG A 617 8.60 15.56 10.59
CA ARG A 617 9.29 14.46 11.27
C ARG A 617 9.83 13.46 10.25
N ILE A 618 10.71 13.93 9.37
CA ILE A 618 11.10 13.21 8.15
C ILE A 618 11.87 11.93 8.43
N GLU A 619 12.76 11.93 9.42
CA GLU A 619 13.56 10.76 9.80
C GLU A 619 12.65 9.61 10.28
N GLU A 620 11.59 9.93 11.02
CA GLU A 620 10.57 8.97 11.45
C GLU A 620 9.71 8.47 10.29
N PHE A 621 9.38 9.35 9.33
CA PHE A 621 8.69 8.95 8.10
C PHE A 621 9.53 7.97 7.28
N LEU A 622 10.84 8.22 7.15
CA LEU A 622 11.75 7.33 6.43
C LEU A 622 11.91 5.99 7.15
N LEU A 623 11.98 6.00 8.48
CA LEU A 623 11.97 4.76 9.26
C LEU A 623 10.69 3.96 9.00
N PHE A 624 9.52 4.62 9.02
CA PHE A 624 8.25 4.00 8.68
C PHE A 624 8.31 3.38 7.28
N LEU A 625 8.74 4.14 6.27
CA LEU A 625 8.81 3.70 4.86
C LEU A 625 9.68 2.44 4.71
N TYR A 626 10.88 2.45 5.28
CA TYR A 626 11.82 1.34 5.22
C TYR A 626 11.30 0.12 5.99
N SER A 627 10.80 0.32 7.20
CA SER A 627 10.27 -0.77 8.03
C SER A 627 9.05 -1.43 7.40
N HIS A 628 8.15 -0.66 6.80
CA HIS A 628 6.99 -1.19 6.10
C HIS A 628 7.39 -2.02 4.86
N ARG A 629 8.41 -1.60 4.11
CA ARG A 629 8.96 -2.40 3.00
C ARG A 629 9.61 -3.70 3.48
N TYR A 630 10.43 -3.67 4.53
CA TYR A 630 11.28 -4.81 4.88
C TYR A 630 10.71 -5.77 5.91
N HIS A 631 9.75 -5.32 6.72
CA HIS A 631 9.19 -6.09 7.84
C HIS A 631 7.68 -6.29 7.76
N ASP A 632 6.93 -5.46 7.00
CA ASP A 632 5.50 -5.66 6.74
C ASP A 632 5.21 -6.29 5.37
N HIS A 633 6.08 -6.11 4.38
CA HIS A 633 6.03 -6.88 3.14
C HIS A 633 6.98 -8.08 3.18
N THR A 634 6.62 -9.16 2.47
CA THR A 634 7.58 -10.20 2.12
C THR A 634 8.68 -9.62 1.23
N ARG A 635 9.93 -9.98 1.49
CA ARG A 635 11.08 -9.49 0.71
C ARG A 635 11.03 -9.99 -0.73
N GLY A 636 11.24 -9.07 -1.67
CA GLY A 636 11.29 -9.30 -3.11
C GLY A 636 9.97 -9.70 -3.79
N SER A 637 9.11 -10.50 -3.15
CA SER A 637 7.76 -10.82 -3.63
C SER A 637 6.69 -9.81 -3.18
N TRP A 638 7.07 -8.87 -2.30
CA TRP A 638 6.37 -7.64 -1.94
C TRP A 638 4.89 -7.81 -1.63
N THR A 639 4.55 -8.86 -0.87
CA THR A 639 3.19 -9.12 -0.41
C THR A 639 3.04 -8.62 1.01
N ALA A 640 2.14 -7.65 1.22
CA ALA A 640 1.93 -6.98 2.50
C ALA A 640 1.09 -7.82 3.48
N GLY A 641 1.35 -7.66 4.76
CA GLY A 641 0.57 -8.26 5.84
C GLY A 641 -0.40 -7.27 6.48
N GLU A 642 -1.55 -7.75 6.95
CA GLU A 642 -2.44 -6.94 7.81
C GLU A 642 -1.74 -6.64 9.15
N VAL A 643 -1.26 -7.71 9.79
CA VAL A 643 -0.48 -7.69 11.03
C VAL A 643 0.74 -8.59 10.87
N SER A 644 1.93 -8.02 11.00
CA SER A 644 3.19 -8.71 10.78
C SER A 644 4.03 -8.79 12.05
N GLY A 645 4.23 -10.01 12.55
CA GLY A 645 5.15 -10.26 13.66
C GLY A 645 6.60 -10.09 13.24
N ILE A 646 7.44 -9.55 14.12
CA ILE A 646 8.87 -9.32 13.83
C ILE A 646 9.77 -10.56 14.04
N ARG A 647 9.19 -11.76 14.06
CA ARG A 647 9.92 -13.02 14.33
C ARG A 647 10.10 -13.91 13.09
N GLY A 648 9.80 -13.38 11.91
CA GLY A 648 9.93 -14.07 10.64
C GLY A 648 8.78 -15.03 10.27
N GLY A 649 7.63 -14.91 10.95
CA GLY A 649 6.40 -15.60 10.53
C GLY A 649 5.78 -15.02 9.27
N THR A 650 4.69 -15.63 8.80
CA THR A 650 3.87 -15.08 7.71
C THR A 650 2.64 -14.36 8.26
N SER A 651 2.10 -13.45 7.46
CA SER A 651 0.95 -12.62 7.82
C SER A 651 -0.22 -12.89 6.87
N LEU A 652 -1.43 -12.58 7.32
CA LEU A 652 -2.60 -12.52 6.43
C LEU A 652 -2.43 -11.37 5.44
N PHE A 653 -2.75 -11.57 4.17
CA PHE A 653 -2.72 -10.49 3.18
C PHE A 653 -3.97 -9.62 3.30
N CYS A 654 -3.79 -8.30 3.28
CA CYS A 654 -4.89 -7.37 3.06
C CYS A 654 -4.49 -6.21 2.12
N ILE A 655 -5.47 -5.72 1.37
CA ILE A 655 -5.25 -4.64 0.40
C ILE A 655 -4.82 -3.33 1.04
N PRO A 656 -5.41 -2.88 2.16
CA PRO A 656 -5.04 -1.57 2.68
C PRO A 656 -3.57 -1.51 3.11
N ALA A 657 -2.99 -2.60 3.63
CA ALA A 657 -1.55 -2.68 3.88
C ALA A 657 -0.71 -2.66 2.58
N GLN A 658 -1.15 -3.38 1.55
CA GLN A 658 -0.48 -3.40 0.24
C GLN A 658 -0.45 -2.00 -0.40
N GLN A 659 -1.46 -1.17 -0.13
CA GLN A 659 -1.59 0.17 -0.68
C GLN A 659 -0.78 1.25 0.07
N THR A 660 -0.18 0.95 1.22
CA THR A 660 0.58 1.94 2.01
C THR A 660 1.76 2.53 1.24
N ILE A 661 2.65 1.70 0.69
CA ILE A 661 3.89 2.18 0.04
C ILE A 661 3.62 3.13 -1.15
N PRO A 662 2.70 2.83 -2.10
CA PRO A 662 2.35 3.76 -3.16
C PRO A 662 1.95 5.15 -2.65
N LEU A 663 1.19 5.25 -1.56
CA LEU A 663 0.81 6.54 -0.97
C LEU A 663 2.04 7.28 -0.45
N LEU A 664 2.88 6.61 0.34
CA LEU A 664 4.05 7.25 0.94
C LEU A 664 5.04 7.75 -0.12
N VAL A 665 5.31 6.94 -1.15
CA VAL A 665 6.18 7.31 -2.27
C VAL A 665 5.59 8.48 -3.06
N ARG A 666 4.27 8.52 -3.22
CA ARG A 666 3.62 9.63 -3.91
C ARG A 666 3.66 10.91 -3.08
N TRP A 667 3.44 10.85 -1.77
CA TRP A 667 3.45 12.00 -0.86
C TRP A 667 4.84 12.56 -0.58
N MET A 668 5.88 11.71 -0.54
CA MET A 668 7.25 12.21 -0.35
C MET A 668 7.71 13.08 -1.54
N LEU A 669 7.16 12.83 -2.73
CA LEU A 669 7.45 13.55 -3.97
C LEU A 669 6.60 14.81 -4.11
N VAL A 670 5.28 14.70 -3.99
CA VAL A 670 4.35 15.84 -4.01
C VAL A 670 3.26 15.60 -2.96
N LEU A 671 3.08 16.51 -2.01
CA LEU A 671 2.04 16.41 -0.99
C LEU A 671 1.15 17.65 -1.07
N GLU A 672 -0.16 17.43 -1.03
CA GLU A 672 -1.13 18.51 -0.89
C GLU A 672 -1.32 18.85 0.58
N ASP A 673 -1.32 20.15 0.89
CA ASP A 673 -1.88 20.61 2.15
C ASP A 673 -3.37 20.23 2.22
N SER A 674 -3.90 19.91 3.38
CA SER A 674 -5.29 19.44 3.48
C SER A 674 -6.29 20.58 3.37
N ASP A 675 -5.91 21.78 3.80
CA ASP A 675 -6.79 22.94 3.87
C ASP A 675 -6.24 24.16 3.16
N GLU A 676 -4.92 24.40 3.25
CA GLU A 676 -4.31 25.60 2.68
C GLU A 676 -4.15 25.49 1.16
N ASP A 677 -4.11 26.63 0.48
CA ASP A 677 -3.78 26.68 -0.95
C ASP A 677 -2.26 26.49 -1.18
N ARG A 678 -1.78 25.27 -0.87
CA ARG A 678 -0.35 24.94 -0.80
C ARG A 678 -0.02 23.53 -1.31
N LEU A 679 1.10 23.42 -2.04
CA LEU A 679 1.74 22.16 -2.40
C LEU A 679 3.17 22.05 -1.87
N TYR A 680 3.54 20.86 -1.41
CA TYR A 680 4.90 20.52 -0.99
C TYR A 680 5.56 19.60 -2.03
N PHE A 681 6.83 19.85 -2.34
CA PHE A 681 7.64 19.08 -3.28
C PHE A 681 8.90 18.55 -2.60
N GLY A 682 9.20 17.27 -2.82
CA GLY A 682 10.41 16.59 -2.31
C GLY A 682 10.48 16.50 -0.77
N LYS A 683 9.37 16.67 -0.07
CA LYS A 683 9.33 16.84 1.39
C LYS A 683 9.87 15.65 2.18
N GLY A 684 9.65 14.43 1.68
CA GLY A 684 10.04 13.19 2.37
C GLY A 684 11.24 12.46 1.77
N LEU A 685 12.02 13.09 0.88
CA LEU A 685 13.11 12.41 0.17
C LEU A 685 14.26 12.02 1.11
N PRO A 686 14.88 10.84 1.00
CA PRO A 686 16.14 10.56 1.68
C PRO A 686 17.22 11.52 1.22
N ALA A 687 18.04 12.02 2.13
CA ALA A 687 19.18 12.87 1.80
C ALA A 687 20.16 12.16 0.86
N SER A 688 20.34 10.84 1.02
CA SER A 688 21.18 10.02 0.14
C SER A 688 20.67 10.01 -1.32
N TRP A 689 19.35 10.06 -1.52
CA TRP A 689 18.76 10.11 -2.86
C TRP A 689 19.00 11.47 -3.51
N VAL A 690 18.73 12.55 -2.77
CA VAL A 690 18.95 13.92 -3.25
C VAL A 690 20.43 14.14 -3.60
N MET A 691 21.34 13.67 -2.76
CA MET A 691 22.79 13.87 -2.92
C MET A 691 23.48 12.88 -3.85
N SER A 692 22.75 11.88 -4.39
CA SER A 692 23.33 10.88 -5.31
C SER A 692 23.77 11.45 -6.67
N GLY A 693 23.27 12.64 -7.04
CA GLY A 693 23.42 13.21 -8.38
C GLY A 693 22.49 12.57 -9.43
N HIS A 694 21.76 11.52 -9.08
CA HIS A 694 20.69 10.99 -9.92
C HIS A 694 19.41 11.83 -9.78
N PRO A 695 18.65 12.03 -10.86
CA PRO A 695 17.39 12.75 -10.79
C PRO A 695 16.37 12.07 -9.87
N VAL A 696 15.65 12.90 -9.10
CA VAL A 696 14.41 12.55 -8.42
C VAL A 696 13.30 13.34 -9.10
N ALA A 697 12.38 12.65 -9.79
CA ALA A 697 11.37 13.33 -10.59
C ALA A 697 10.02 12.61 -10.58
N VAL A 698 8.95 13.37 -10.75
CA VAL A 698 7.62 12.87 -11.09
C VAL A 698 7.00 13.82 -12.11
N SER A 699 6.37 13.26 -13.13
CA SER A 699 5.69 14.02 -14.17
C SER A 699 4.19 13.79 -14.09
N GLN A 700 3.41 14.82 -14.36
CA GLN A 700 1.96 14.78 -14.45
C GLN A 700 1.26 14.26 -13.19
N ALA A 701 1.88 14.49 -12.02
CA ALA A 701 1.34 14.12 -10.72
C ALA A 701 0.00 14.84 -10.48
N PRO A 702 -1.12 14.14 -10.22
CA PRO A 702 -2.41 14.76 -10.03
C PRO A 702 -2.47 15.49 -8.68
N THR A 703 -3.16 16.64 -8.66
CA THR A 703 -3.48 17.44 -7.46
C THR A 703 -4.84 18.13 -7.69
N ARG A 704 -5.44 18.72 -6.65
CA ARG A 704 -6.66 19.54 -6.78
C ARG A 704 -6.45 20.80 -7.62
N PHE A 705 -5.19 21.19 -7.84
CA PHE A 705 -4.82 22.34 -8.65
C PHE A 705 -4.57 21.99 -10.12
N GLY A 706 -4.55 20.69 -10.45
CA GLY A 706 -4.21 20.13 -11.75
C GLY A 706 -2.94 19.28 -11.71
N ARG A 707 -2.47 18.83 -12.88
CA ARG A 707 -1.27 18.00 -12.99
C ARG A 707 0.02 18.83 -12.89
N VAL A 708 0.93 18.41 -12.02
CA VAL A 708 2.20 19.10 -11.78
C VAL A 708 3.40 18.23 -12.15
N ASP A 709 4.49 18.88 -12.55
CA ASP A 709 5.78 18.22 -12.78
C ASP A 709 6.80 18.69 -11.73
N PHE A 710 7.63 17.77 -11.26
CA PHE A 710 8.72 18.02 -10.32
C PHE A 710 9.96 17.25 -10.75
N ASN A 711 11.11 17.91 -10.74
CA ASN A 711 12.42 17.29 -10.93
C ASN A 711 13.42 17.97 -10.01
N LEU A 712 14.25 17.16 -9.34
CA LEU A 712 15.34 17.59 -8.46
C LEU A 712 16.60 16.83 -8.83
N VAL A 713 17.72 17.53 -8.99
CA VAL A 713 19.04 16.94 -9.19
C VAL A 713 20.08 17.74 -8.41
N SER A 714 20.94 17.03 -7.67
CA SER A 714 22.12 17.65 -7.05
C SER A 714 23.25 17.71 -8.06
N LYS A 715 24.01 18.81 -8.03
CA LYS A 715 25.24 19.02 -8.80
C LYS A 715 26.41 19.19 -7.82
N PRO A 716 26.97 18.08 -7.29
CA PRO A 716 28.03 18.15 -6.28
C PRO A 716 29.25 19.02 -6.68
N PRO A 717 29.76 18.98 -7.93
CA PRO A 717 30.88 19.84 -8.35
C PRO A 717 30.57 21.34 -8.27
N GLU A 718 29.31 21.72 -8.47
CA GLU A 718 28.82 23.10 -8.44
C GLU A 718 28.34 23.50 -7.04
N LYS A 719 28.41 22.58 -6.06
CA LYS A 719 27.87 22.75 -4.70
C LYS A 719 26.43 23.28 -4.72
N SER A 720 25.60 22.74 -5.62
CA SER A 720 24.24 23.21 -5.81
C SER A 720 23.26 22.06 -5.94
N MET A 721 21.98 22.35 -5.66
CA MET A 721 20.85 21.48 -5.95
C MET A 721 19.86 22.27 -6.79
N GLU A 722 19.44 21.70 -7.91
CA GLU A 722 18.52 22.33 -8.86
C GLU A 722 17.21 21.56 -8.88
N ALA A 723 16.13 22.26 -8.55
CA ALA A 723 14.78 21.76 -8.72
C ALA A 723 14.03 22.56 -9.77
N THR A 724 13.14 21.89 -10.49
CA THR A 724 12.17 22.51 -11.40
C THR A 724 10.78 22.05 -11.01
N VAL A 725 9.86 23.00 -10.91
CA VAL A 725 8.43 22.76 -10.69
C VAL A 725 7.66 23.39 -11.83
N LYS A 726 6.69 22.64 -12.37
CA LYS A 726 5.71 23.15 -13.32
C LYS A 726 4.31 22.90 -12.78
N LEU A 727 3.53 23.96 -12.64
CA LEU A 727 2.13 23.91 -12.23
C LEU A 727 1.20 23.74 -13.43
N ALA A 728 -0.01 23.24 -13.19
CA ALA A 728 -1.02 23.13 -14.25
C ALA A 728 -1.58 24.50 -14.67
N ARG A 729 -1.63 25.44 -13.72
CA ARG A 729 -2.21 26.76 -13.87
C ARG A 729 -1.34 27.76 -13.13
N ALA A 730 -1.09 28.91 -13.75
CA ALA A 730 -0.41 30.02 -13.11
C ALA A 730 -1.13 30.43 -11.83
N GLY A 731 -0.40 30.56 -10.73
CA GLY A 731 -0.94 31.00 -9.44
C GLY A 731 -1.79 30.02 -8.66
N ALA A 732 -1.91 28.76 -9.11
CA ALA A 732 -2.64 27.72 -8.39
C ALA A 732 -1.75 26.48 -8.22
N PRO A 733 -1.33 26.13 -6.99
CA PRO A 733 -1.72 26.73 -5.72
C PRO A 733 -1.17 28.15 -5.48
N ALA A 734 -1.64 28.87 -4.46
CA ALA A 734 -1.09 30.16 -4.04
C ALA A 734 0.36 30.07 -3.50
N GLU A 735 0.70 28.96 -2.82
CA GLU A 735 2.03 28.70 -2.29
C GLU A 735 2.57 27.32 -2.74
N ILE A 736 3.87 27.26 -3.05
CA ILE A 736 4.60 26.00 -3.14
C ILE A 736 5.80 26.01 -2.22
N GLN A 737 6.16 24.83 -1.71
CA GLN A 737 7.35 24.61 -0.91
C GLN A 737 8.21 23.52 -1.54
N VAL A 738 9.49 23.80 -1.75
CA VAL A 738 10.45 22.83 -2.30
C VAL A 738 11.51 22.52 -1.26
N LYS A 739 11.55 21.27 -0.78
CA LYS A 739 12.55 20.82 0.21
C LYS A 739 13.80 20.31 -0.47
N LEU A 740 14.96 20.90 -0.16
CA LEU A 740 16.26 20.60 -0.75
C LEU A 740 17.16 19.96 0.31
N ARG A 741 16.94 18.67 0.57
CA ARG A 741 17.64 17.96 1.65
C ARG A 741 19.11 17.67 1.30
N SER A 742 20.00 18.44 1.91
CA SER A 742 21.45 18.42 1.73
C SER A 742 22.20 17.31 2.47
N GLY A 743 21.58 16.71 3.49
CA GLY A 743 22.19 15.65 4.31
C GLY A 743 23.30 16.12 5.28
N ASN A 744 23.70 15.24 6.20
CA ASN A 744 24.87 15.37 7.10
C ASN A 744 24.99 16.71 7.87
N GLY A 745 23.87 17.37 8.18
CA GLY A 745 23.87 18.66 8.89
C GLY A 745 24.38 19.86 8.06
N ALA A 746 24.69 19.67 6.78
CA ALA A 746 25.04 20.77 5.88
C ALA A 746 23.81 21.66 5.67
N ARG A 747 23.91 22.96 5.96
CA ARG A 747 22.82 23.91 5.74
C ARG A 747 22.97 24.61 4.40
N LEU A 748 21.85 24.85 3.73
CA LEU A 748 21.82 25.73 2.57
C LEU A 748 22.33 27.12 2.97
N GLN A 749 23.26 27.69 2.20
CA GLN A 749 23.75 29.05 2.43
C GLN A 749 22.76 30.09 1.90
N ARG A 750 22.19 29.82 0.72
CA ARG A 750 21.21 30.66 0.05
C ARG A 750 20.39 29.83 -0.94
N ALA A 751 19.24 30.35 -1.33
CA ALA A 751 18.45 29.81 -2.43
C ALA A 751 18.02 30.90 -3.40
N THR A 752 17.77 30.50 -4.66
CA THR A 752 17.16 31.35 -5.67
C THR A 752 15.95 30.67 -6.29
N VAL A 753 14.99 31.48 -6.74
CA VAL A 753 13.83 31.08 -7.54
C VAL A 753 13.81 31.96 -8.78
N ASN A 754 13.86 31.34 -9.96
CA ASN A 754 13.94 32.03 -11.25
C ASN A 754 15.09 33.09 -11.27
N GLY A 755 16.23 32.73 -10.66
CA GLY A 755 17.42 33.59 -10.56
C GLY A 755 17.37 34.68 -9.48
N ARG A 756 16.24 34.86 -8.78
CA ARG A 756 16.07 35.86 -7.71
C ARG A 756 16.23 35.22 -6.34
N HIS A 757 16.75 35.96 -5.36
CA HIS A 757 16.88 35.48 -3.98
C HIS A 757 15.55 34.99 -3.42
N ALA A 758 15.56 33.85 -2.75
CA ALA A 758 14.39 33.22 -2.15
C ALA A 758 14.58 32.96 -0.66
N ALA A 759 13.47 33.00 0.09
CA ALA A 759 13.48 32.72 1.51
C ALA A 759 13.65 31.23 1.77
N LEU A 760 14.51 30.91 2.74
CA LEU A 760 14.62 29.59 3.33
C LEU A 760 13.75 29.52 4.58
N GLY A 761 13.05 28.41 4.73
CA GLY A 761 12.19 28.10 5.88
C GLY A 761 12.28 26.63 6.24
N GLY A 762 11.29 26.16 7.01
CA GLY A 762 11.26 24.83 7.61
C GLY A 762 12.17 24.72 8.84
N PRO A 763 11.96 23.70 9.70
CA PRO A 763 12.74 23.50 10.94
C PRO A 763 14.26 23.41 10.72
N GLN A 764 14.69 22.87 9.58
CA GLN A 764 16.11 22.68 9.25
C GLN A 764 16.68 23.76 8.32
N GLY A 765 15.87 24.76 7.90
CA GLY A 765 16.30 25.81 6.97
C GLY A 765 16.58 25.29 5.56
N ASP A 766 15.98 24.17 5.17
CA ASP A 766 16.22 23.43 3.93
C ASP A 766 15.04 23.51 2.94
N THR A 767 14.04 24.33 3.24
CA THR A 767 12.82 24.47 2.44
C THR A 767 12.75 25.84 1.78
N VAL A 768 12.64 25.89 0.45
CA VAL A 768 12.40 27.13 -0.28
C VAL A 768 10.89 27.39 -0.33
N VAL A 769 10.43 28.48 0.25
CA VAL A 769 9.02 28.87 0.29
C VAL A 769 8.73 29.88 -0.84
N ILE A 770 7.74 29.58 -1.68
CA ILE A 770 7.49 30.31 -2.92
C ILE A 770 6.01 30.69 -3.01
N GLN A 771 5.73 31.99 -3.10
CA GLN A 771 4.42 32.48 -3.49
C GLN A 771 4.31 32.44 -5.01
N THR A 772 3.37 31.67 -5.55
CA THR A 772 3.33 31.33 -6.98
C THR A 772 2.92 32.51 -7.86
N ARG A 773 2.03 33.38 -7.37
CA ARG A 773 1.57 34.60 -8.05
C ARG A 773 1.07 34.31 -9.47
N GLY A 774 1.64 34.91 -10.51
CA GLY A 774 1.24 34.69 -11.91
C GLY A 774 2.12 33.69 -12.65
N ASP A 775 3.03 33.00 -11.95
CA ASP A 775 4.00 32.10 -12.58
C ASP A 775 3.50 30.66 -12.61
N GLU A 776 3.84 29.93 -13.67
CA GLU A 776 3.57 28.48 -13.82
C GLU A 776 4.84 27.64 -13.62
N ARG A 777 6.03 28.23 -13.80
CA ARG A 777 7.31 27.52 -13.80
C ARG A 777 8.28 28.15 -12.82
N PHE A 778 8.93 27.27 -12.04
CA PHE A 778 9.87 27.66 -11.00
C PHE A 778 11.16 26.87 -11.15
N ALA A 779 12.25 27.55 -11.44
CA ALA A 779 13.61 27.02 -11.33
C ALA A 779 14.17 27.41 -9.96
N VAL A 780 14.35 26.43 -9.09
CA VAL A 780 14.82 26.62 -7.72
C VAL A 780 16.25 26.12 -7.62
N THR A 781 17.16 26.94 -7.11
CA THR A 781 18.55 26.53 -6.88
C THR A 781 18.90 26.75 -5.42
N GLY A 782 19.26 25.68 -4.70
CA GLY A 782 19.86 25.75 -3.37
C GLY A 782 21.38 25.65 -3.47
N TYR A 783 22.11 26.49 -2.75
CA TYR A 783 23.56 26.49 -2.72
C TYR A 783 24.07 25.91 -1.40
N LEU A 784 24.95 24.92 -1.51
CA LEU A 784 25.64 24.28 -0.39
C LEU A 784 26.90 25.07 0.00
N PRO A 785 27.45 24.84 1.21
CA PRO A 785 28.63 25.54 1.69
C PRO A 785 29.93 25.35 0.89
#